data_AF-A0AAE9A6F5-F1
#
_entry.id   AF-A0AAE9A6F5-F1
#
_cell.length_a   1.000
_cell.length_b   1.000
_cell.length_c   1.000
_cell.angle_alpha   90.00
_cell.angle_beta   90.00
_cell.angle_gamma   90.00
#
_symmetry.space_group_name_H-M   'P 1'
#
loop_
_entity.id
_entity.type
_entity.pdbx_description
1 polymer ?
#
loop_
_entity_poly.entity_id
_entity_poly.type
_entity_poly.pdbx_seq_one_letter_code
_entity_poly.pdbx_strand_id
1 'polypeptide(L)'
;MVHLYLGDYLWENNNRYSLASLFLVTNQQVIYDKDDYFIGFFTSTTSINAFLHLWSLSVEMQFYVLVPFIFLKLQDLKDDNQKFITVSLITLLDFIAHAVVEDSFAFNFMLLRLWNFQLILTSETLGYIGDISHVLYLVHWPVIAIFQPYTVKNYVFVILFTFLSSIFFHHFYEQKYLKLDSKILIPFVVILILGNAVLQYSKQFLENGIPSRPSRKEVSKIIIGYNTCPNGRGNISIMMIGNSYVLNMRNPIQALFNYNYSSFKYSALGDSYGFYANNPGSYAAVDYNLRELELYKPDVLFILNRYPISLRGPIEENDVHVQQLNENLKSFEKHVKKIYIMDTHPLYKFGYVDFFLQNVVNRPEALESLHLDRREADKVMKYTKERFSMVKWEKCQFFDLSHVFLDGDKYLNFDRDTLVSYIDNTVHLSPADTIVNGFLGVDIFFVISGFLMAKIITKTRITKANDFLLFYYKRFRRILPLYFLVIFGTVIMVHFYLGEYLWKNNNRYSLASLFLVTNQLVIHDQADYFNAFFTMTSSINAFLHLWSLSVEMQFYLLVPFIFLGLQMLEHNYLKLIAVSLITIIGCIAYLLVLEQFAFNFMLLRLWQFSAGFVALFCANPEKLPNKAELSKDVIFKFPFTKDDICTVSLATLGSCLIPQKLNVMILRPVVTLSTAIIISSENKNFQILSSKLLGYIGDVSYVLYLVHWPLIAIFPPFTIQNYLFLIVSIFLISTVLHHIYEQKYLTLDWKSITLLLSVLILGNGLLQISIRQQDFWKIDYPSDIQKIIDTNKAELPFFWKHDPKRFECTEEKIGEKIEDQKVFGYGSCGRGNGNFSIMMIGNSFVMNLRTPIRTHFNNNFTYFRYISLADGYGLYADTPSSHLSLEISRKNVERYKPDVLFILGRHFSTMKKPLQEDDQLVQEMNNNIKFYEKFVKKIYILDSHILFPLGFMDLFLQNVVHRPEILEGLHLNRMKADMEMKIVKKRFSMLKCTKCKFFDLNHAFLEGDKYLTFDRDTLITYCDNTFHLTSAGLKLCDNALRTVAQEVMDTI
;
A
#
# COMPACT_ATOMS: atom_id res chain seq x y z
N MET A 1 34.18 -39.02 18.48
CA MET A 1 35.64 -39.14 18.64
C MET A 1 36.41 -38.03 17.93
N VAL A 2 36.12 -37.69 16.67
CA VAL A 2 36.80 -36.59 15.95
C VAL A 2 36.56 -35.20 16.58
N HIS A 3 35.37 -34.95 17.14
CA HIS A 3 35.05 -33.69 17.84
C HIS A 3 35.82 -33.45 19.16
N LEU A 4 36.33 -34.49 19.82
CA LEU A 4 37.09 -34.36 21.07
C LEU A 4 38.58 -34.11 20.79
N TYR A 5 39.13 -34.68 19.71
CA TYR A 5 40.55 -34.49 19.36
C TYR A 5 40.85 -33.13 18.70
N LEU A 6 39.89 -32.53 17.98
CA LEU A 6 40.03 -31.19 17.39
C LEU A 6 39.94 -30.06 18.43
N GLY A 7 39.24 -30.29 19.54
CA GLY A 7 39.18 -29.34 20.66
C GLY A 7 40.52 -29.21 21.38
N ASP A 8 41.20 -30.33 21.61
CA ASP A 8 42.48 -30.35 22.33
C ASP A 8 43.64 -29.80 21.47
N TYR A 9 43.68 -30.07 20.16
CA TYR A 9 44.74 -29.57 19.27
C TYR A 9 44.67 -28.04 19.02
N LEU A 10 43.47 -27.45 19.02
CA LEU A 10 43.28 -26.01 18.81
C LEU A 10 43.51 -25.19 20.09
N TRP A 11 43.42 -25.81 21.26
CA TRP A 11 43.67 -25.16 22.55
C TRP A 11 45.17 -24.94 22.83
N GLU A 12 46.04 -25.83 22.36
CA GLU A 12 47.50 -25.73 22.59
C GLU A 12 48.22 -24.70 21.68
N ASN A 13 47.65 -24.31 20.54
CA ASN A 13 48.33 -23.47 19.53
C ASN A 13 47.93 -21.98 19.50
N ASN A 14 47.33 -21.45 20.57
CA ASN A 14 47.20 -20.01 20.86
C ASN A 14 46.70 -19.07 19.72
N ASN A 15 45.94 -19.59 18.74
CA ASN A 15 45.34 -18.80 17.68
C ASN A 15 43.94 -18.34 18.09
N ARG A 16 43.80 -17.05 18.42
CA ARG A 16 42.55 -16.39 18.86
C ARG A 16 41.49 -16.18 17.74
N TYR A 17 41.50 -17.01 16.71
CA TYR A 17 40.53 -16.93 15.62
C TYR A 17 39.92 -18.31 15.39
N SER A 18 38.71 -18.55 15.92
CA SER A 18 37.68 -19.45 15.33
C SER A 18 36.60 -19.96 16.30
N LEU A 19 36.63 -19.67 17.60
CA LEU A 19 35.65 -20.29 18.51
C LEU A 19 34.19 -19.79 18.39
N ALA A 20 33.94 -18.71 17.62
CA ALA A 20 32.60 -18.11 17.52
C ALA A 20 31.74 -18.64 16.35
N SER A 21 32.32 -19.35 15.38
CA SER A 21 31.63 -19.74 14.14
C SER A 21 31.01 -21.13 14.15
N LEU A 22 31.24 -21.95 15.18
CA LEU A 22 30.81 -23.36 15.17
C LEU A 22 29.57 -23.69 16.02
N PHE A 23 28.94 -22.71 16.66
CA PHE A 23 27.87 -22.96 17.66
C PHE A 23 26.43 -22.69 17.20
N LEU A 24 26.16 -22.53 15.89
CA LEU A 24 24.85 -22.04 15.42
C LEU A 24 24.01 -22.95 14.52
N VAL A 25 24.37 -24.22 14.32
CA VAL A 25 23.49 -25.15 13.60
C VAL A 25 23.53 -26.51 14.28
N THR A 26 22.47 -26.81 15.06
CA THR A 26 21.71 -28.06 15.10
C THR A 26 21.01 -28.17 16.46
N ASN A 27 19.72 -27.87 16.51
CA ASN A 27 18.83 -28.42 17.53
C ASN A 27 17.39 -28.45 17.01
N GLN A 28 17.06 -29.49 16.24
CA GLN A 28 15.68 -29.93 16.04
C GLN A 28 15.58 -31.38 16.52
N GLN A 29 14.90 -31.59 17.64
CA GLN A 29 14.51 -32.90 18.13
C GLN A 29 13.41 -33.48 17.23
N VAL A 30 13.67 -34.66 16.69
CA VAL A 30 12.70 -35.48 15.94
C VAL A 30 11.94 -36.36 16.92
N ILE A 31 10.61 -36.22 16.98
CA ILE A 31 9.71 -37.19 17.63
C ILE A 31 9.13 -38.06 16.50
N TYR A 32 9.48 -39.34 16.47
CA TYR A 32 8.81 -40.34 15.65
C TYR A 32 7.57 -40.84 16.38
N ASP A 33 6.42 -40.83 15.72
CA ASP A 33 5.32 -41.71 16.09
C ASP A 33 5.34 -42.95 15.18
N LYS A 34 5.25 -44.12 15.82
CA LYS A 34 5.27 -45.43 15.19
C LYS A 34 3.85 -45.81 14.80
N ASP A 35 3.71 -46.33 13.58
CA ASP A 35 2.64 -47.21 13.08
C ASP A 35 1.99 -46.64 11.80
N ASP A 36 2.57 -47.00 10.64
CA ASP A 36 1.87 -47.73 9.58
C ASP A 36 2.76 -47.86 8.32
N TYR A 37 3.12 -49.11 7.99
CA TYR A 37 3.70 -49.52 6.72
C TYR A 37 2.58 -50.05 5.81
N PHE A 38 2.32 -49.45 4.65
CA PHE A 38 2.45 -50.09 3.32
C PHE A 38 2.01 -49.19 2.14
N ILE A 39 2.98 -49.00 1.22
CA ILE A 39 2.93 -48.95 -0.26
C ILE A 39 1.64 -48.48 -0.95
N GLY A 40 1.71 -47.27 -1.52
CA GLY A 40 0.84 -46.79 -2.61
C GLY A 40 1.53 -45.62 -3.33
N PHE A 41 1.69 -45.75 -4.65
CA PHE A 41 2.25 -44.73 -5.55
C PHE A 41 1.56 -43.36 -5.36
N PHE A 42 2.33 -42.28 -5.12
CA PHE A 42 1.81 -40.91 -5.08
C PHE A 42 2.55 -39.98 -6.04
N THR A 43 1.82 -39.54 -7.07
CA THR A 43 2.08 -38.34 -7.87
C THR A 43 1.53 -37.11 -7.12
N SER A 44 2.39 -36.40 -6.38
CA SER A 44 2.12 -35.03 -5.88
C SER A 44 3.43 -34.34 -5.44
N THR A 45 3.40 -33.01 -5.39
CA THR A 45 4.51 -32.06 -5.15
C THR A 45 5.21 -32.17 -3.78
N THR A 46 4.75 -33.05 -2.90
CA THR A 46 5.50 -33.48 -1.70
C THR A 46 6.82 -34.17 -2.07
N SER A 47 6.92 -34.69 -3.29
CA SER A 47 8.13 -35.28 -3.85
C SER A 47 9.28 -34.29 -4.03
N ILE A 48 9.05 -32.99 -4.26
CA ILE A 48 10.15 -32.03 -4.43
C ILE A 48 10.81 -31.69 -3.10
N ASN A 49 10.05 -31.49 -2.02
CA ASN A 49 10.66 -31.29 -0.70
C ASN A 49 11.33 -32.57 -0.18
N ALA A 50 10.76 -33.75 -0.45
CA ALA A 50 11.39 -35.03 -0.13
C ALA A 50 12.63 -35.29 -0.99
N PHE A 51 12.62 -34.92 -2.28
CA PHE A 51 13.76 -35.00 -3.19
C PHE A 51 14.82 -33.98 -2.82
N LEU A 52 14.48 -32.73 -2.50
CA LEU A 52 15.41 -31.70 -1.99
C LEU A 52 16.01 -32.10 -0.63
N HIS A 53 15.25 -32.77 0.25
CA HIS A 53 15.78 -33.31 1.51
C HIS A 53 16.68 -34.53 1.30
N LEU A 54 16.30 -35.47 0.43
CA LEU A 54 17.14 -36.61 0.05
C LEU A 54 18.38 -36.16 -0.73
N TRP A 55 18.27 -35.09 -1.50
CA TRP A 55 19.35 -34.48 -2.27
C TRP A 55 20.30 -33.70 -1.35
N SER A 56 19.80 -32.96 -0.35
CA SER A 56 20.65 -32.37 0.70
C SER A 56 21.37 -33.42 1.54
N LEU A 57 20.71 -34.55 1.83
CA LEU A 57 21.31 -35.72 2.48
C LEU A 57 22.38 -36.39 1.60
N SER A 58 22.19 -36.42 0.28
CA SER A 58 23.20 -36.92 -0.67
C SER A 58 24.43 -36.01 -0.74
N VAL A 59 24.24 -34.69 -0.64
CA VAL A 59 25.31 -33.67 -0.63
C VAL A 59 26.10 -33.74 0.69
N GLU A 60 25.43 -33.91 1.83
CA GLU A 60 26.12 -34.15 3.11
C GLU A 60 26.92 -35.47 3.05
N MET A 61 26.35 -36.56 2.52
CA MET A 61 27.08 -37.84 2.37
C MET A 61 28.27 -37.75 1.41
N GLN A 62 28.18 -37.01 0.31
CA GLN A 62 29.31 -36.79 -0.61
C GLN A 62 30.45 -36.01 0.07
N PHE A 63 30.12 -35.05 0.93
CA PHE A 63 31.10 -34.34 1.76
C PHE A 63 31.78 -35.27 2.78
N TYR A 64 31.02 -36.16 3.45
CA TYR A 64 31.59 -37.13 4.39
C TYR A 64 32.55 -38.14 3.74
N VAL A 65 32.41 -38.42 2.43
CA VAL A 65 33.28 -39.36 1.68
C VAL A 65 34.50 -38.66 1.06
N LEU A 66 34.38 -37.40 0.58
CA LEU A 66 35.51 -36.66 -0.01
C LEU A 66 36.44 -36.02 1.03
N VAL A 67 35.90 -35.58 2.18
CA VAL A 67 36.67 -34.89 3.23
C VAL A 67 37.90 -35.68 3.69
N PRO A 68 37.84 -37.01 3.95
CA PRO A 68 39.02 -37.78 4.33
C PRO A 68 40.14 -37.80 3.27
N PHE A 69 39.79 -37.85 1.98
CA PHE A 69 40.76 -37.84 0.87
C PHE A 69 41.39 -36.46 0.66
N ILE A 70 40.59 -35.40 0.80
CA ILE A 70 41.07 -34.01 0.75
C ILE A 70 42.00 -33.74 1.95
N PHE A 71 41.66 -34.24 3.15
CA PHE A 71 42.48 -34.11 4.34
C PHE A 71 43.85 -34.81 4.21
N LEU A 72 43.88 -36.01 3.62
CA LEU A 72 45.12 -36.74 3.33
C LEU A 72 46.04 -35.99 2.35
N LYS A 73 45.49 -35.38 1.29
CA LYS A 73 46.29 -34.57 0.34
C LYS A 73 46.71 -33.21 0.90
N LEU A 74 45.90 -32.60 1.78
CA LEU A 74 46.24 -31.34 2.43
C LEU A 74 47.39 -31.50 3.45
N GLN A 75 47.58 -32.69 4.02
CA GLN A 75 48.73 -32.99 4.90
C GLN A 75 50.07 -32.99 4.18
N ASP A 76 50.09 -33.29 2.87
CA ASP A 76 51.32 -33.29 2.06
C ASP A 76 51.80 -31.87 1.68
N LEU A 77 50.95 -30.86 1.84
CA LEU A 77 51.28 -29.46 1.55
C LEU A 77 51.94 -28.80 2.78
N LYS A 78 53.14 -28.22 2.59
CA LYS A 78 53.92 -27.59 3.66
C LYS A 78 53.57 -26.12 3.91
N ASP A 79 52.80 -25.48 3.03
CA ASP A 79 52.45 -24.05 3.09
C ASP A 79 50.94 -23.87 3.30
N ASP A 80 50.57 -23.11 4.34
CA ASP A 80 49.18 -22.85 4.71
C ASP A 80 48.43 -21.99 3.68
N ASN A 81 49.14 -21.15 2.92
CA ASN A 81 48.54 -20.44 1.78
C ASN A 81 48.18 -21.41 0.65
N GLN A 82 49.02 -22.42 0.38
CA GLN A 82 48.72 -23.43 -0.63
C GLN A 82 47.53 -24.30 -0.22
N LYS A 83 47.39 -24.61 1.07
CA LYS A 83 46.21 -25.32 1.60
C LYS A 83 44.94 -24.50 1.42
N PHE A 84 44.98 -23.21 1.75
CA PHE A 84 43.83 -22.31 1.64
C PHE A 84 43.38 -22.09 0.18
N ILE A 85 44.33 -21.90 -0.75
CA ILE A 85 44.00 -21.74 -2.17
C ILE A 85 43.49 -23.07 -2.76
N THR A 86 44.03 -24.22 -2.34
CA THR A 86 43.55 -25.55 -2.77
C THR A 86 42.10 -25.80 -2.34
N VAL A 87 41.74 -25.47 -1.10
CA VAL A 87 40.35 -25.55 -0.62
C VAL A 87 39.45 -24.60 -1.40
N SER A 88 39.89 -23.36 -1.65
CA SER A 88 39.14 -22.36 -2.40
C SER A 88 38.89 -22.77 -3.86
N LEU A 89 39.86 -23.45 -4.49
CA LEU A 89 39.74 -23.94 -5.86
C LEU A 89 38.79 -25.14 -5.97
N ILE A 90 38.79 -26.02 -4.96
CA ILE A 90 37.84 -27.15 -4.89
C ILE A 90 36.41 -26.62 -4.78
N THR A 91 36.16 -25.61 -3.95
CA THR A 91 34.84 -24.96 -3.83
C THR A 91 34.42 -24.27 -5.14
N LEU A 92 35.36 -23.66 -5.86
CA LEU A 92 35.11 -23.04 -7.17
C LEU A 92 34.79 -24.09 -8.25
N LEU A 93 35.51 -25.22 -8.26
CA LEU A 93 35.28 -26.30 -9.21
C LEU A 93 33.96 -27.03 -8.93
N ASP A 94 33.60 -27.17 -7.66
CA ASP A 94 32.31 -27.72 -7.25
C ASP A 94 31.14 -26.80 -7.67
N PHE A 95 31.34 -25.48 -7.57
CA PHE A 95 30.43 -24.46 -8.10
C PHE A 95 30.27 -24.55 -9.64
N ILE A 96 31.37 -24.75 -10.38
CA ILE A 96 31.34 -24.92 -11.85
C ILE A 96 30.68 -26.25 -12.24
N ALA A 97 30.98 -27.33 -11.53
CA ALA A 97 30.39 -28.65 -11.78
C ALA A 97 28.87 -28.65 -11.53
N HIS A 98 28.41 -27.98 -10.46
CA HIS A 98 27.00 -27.78 -10.16
C HIS A 98 26.26 -26.95 -11.22
N ALA A 99 26.95 -26.04 -11.91
CA ALA A 99 26.34 -25.17 -12.92
C ALA A 99 26.24 -25.81 -14.32
N VAL A 100 26.92 -26.94 -14.59
CA VAL A 100 27.12 -27.42 -15.98
C VAL A 100 26.79 -28.91 -16.20
N VAL A 101 26.79 -29.80 -15.19
CA VAL A 101 26.65 -31.26 -15.42
C VAL A 101 25.74 -31.93 -14.38
N GLU A 102 24.72 -32.69 -14.83
CA GLU A 102 23.80 -33.46 -13.96
C GLU A 102 24.47 -34.58 -13.14
N ASP A 103 25.71 -34.95 -13.49
CA ASP A 103 26.54 -35.97 -12.81
C ASP A 103 27.89 -35.36 -12.36
N SER A 104 27.85 -34.57 -11.28
CA SER A 104 29.02 -33.86 -10.72
C SER A 104 30.13 -34.80 -10.18
N PHE A 105 29.78 -36.05 -9.83
CA PHE A 105 30.68 -36.99 -9.19
C PHE A 105 31.80 -37.50 -10.12
N ALA A 106 31.49 -37.79 -11.39
CA ALA A 106 32.47 -38.27 -12.38
C ALA A 106 33.40 -37.15 -12.88
N PHE A 107 32.86 -35.94 -13.02
CA PHE A 107 33.61 -34.75 -13.46
C PHE A 107 34.63 -34.31 -12.40
N ASN A 108 34.24 -34.27 -11.13
CA ASN A 108 35.13 -33.98 -10.01
C ASN A 108 36.26 -35.03 -9.87
N PHE A 109 35.96 -36.32 -10.12
CA PHE A 109 36.97 -37.39 -10.10
C PHE A 109 37.95 -37.34 -11.28
N MET A 110 37.49 -36.92 -12.46
CA MET A 110 38.32 -36.75 -13.66
C MET A 110 39.28 -35.56 -13.51
N LEU A 111 38.82 -34.46 -12.92
CA LEU A 111 39.62 -33.28 -12.61
C LEU A 111 40.67 -33.56 -11.52
N LEU A 112 40.31 -34.32 -10.48
CA LEU A 112 41.25 -34.76 -9.43
C LEU A 112 42.36 -35.67 -9.95
N ARG A 113 42.13 -36.41 -11.04
CA ARG A 113 43.13 -37.27 -11.70
C ARG A 113 44.09 -36.55 -12.64
N LEU A 114 43.75 -35.34 -13.11
CA LEU A 114 44.48 -34.66 -14.17
C LEU A 114 45.40 -33.51 -13.71
N TRP A 115 45.50 -33.19 -12.42
CA TRP A 115 46.08 -31.89 -12.00
C TRP A 115 47.43 -31.91 -11.27
N ASN A 116 48.39 -31.20 -11.87
CA ASN A 116 49.64 -30.69 -11.28
C ASN A 116 49.45 -29.21 -10.84
N PHE A 117 49.35 -28.97 -9.52
CA PHE A 117 48.84 -27.70 -8.94
C PHE A 117 49.84 -26.54 -8.85
N GLN A 118 51.14 -26.75 -9.08
CA GLN A 118 52.16 -25.78 -8.66
C GLN A 118 52.26 -24.53 -9.56
N LEU A 119 51.80 -24.59 -10.80
CA LEU A 119 51.90 -23.49 -11.79
C LEU A 119 50.66 -22.56 -11.83
N ILE A 120 49.52 -23.03 -11.34
CA ILE A 120 48.23 -22.29 -11.41
C ILE A 120 48.00 -21.47 -10.12
N LEU A 121 48.38 -22.02 -8.96
CA LEU A 121 48.27 -21.36 -7.65
C LEU A 121 49.20 -20.15 -7.49
N THR A 122 50.21 -20.00 -8.35
CA THR A 122 51.16 -18.88 -8.32
C THR A 122 50.71 -17.68 -9.16
N SER A 123 49.54 -17.71 -9.79
CA SER A 123 49.04 -16.56 -10.55
C SER A 123 48.37 -15.54 -9.63
N GLU A 124 48.75 -14.28 -9.78
CA GLU A 124 48.18 -13.16 -9.00
C GLU A 124 46.65 -13.09 -9.09
N THR A 125 46.09 -13.47 -10.24
CA THR A 125 44.64 -13.47 -10.48
C THR A 125 43.91 -14.47 -9.59
N LEU A 126 44.45 -15.69 -9.43
CA LEU A 126 43.85 -16.70 -8.55
C LEU A 126 44.11 -16.40 -7.07
N GLY A 127 45.23 -15.76 -6.75
CA GLY A 127 45.45 -15.19 -5.41
C GLY A 127 44.36 -14.20 -5.03
N TYR A 128 44.04 -13.25 -5.93
CA TYR A 128 43.00 -12.26 -5.70
C TYR A 128 41.58 -12.87 -5.63
N ILE A 129 41.28 -13.89 -6.44
CA ILE A 129 40.02 -14.64 -6.31
C ILE A 129 39.96 -15.34 -4.94
N GLY A 130 41.09 -15.85 -4.45
CA GLY A 130 41.23 -16.37 -3.09
C GLY A 130 40.93 -15.32 -2.03
N ASP A 131 41.39 -14.08 -2.19
CA ASP A 131 41.14 -12.98 -1.25
C ASP A 131 39.65 -12.64 -1.14
N ILE A 132 38.91 -12.64 -2.25
CA ILE A 132 37.47 -12.33 -2.27
C ILE A 132 36.58 -13.56 -2.03
N SER A 133 37.15 -14.76 -1.85
CA SER A 133 36.42 -16.04 -1.91
C SER A 133 35.35 -16.17 -0.83
N HIS A 134 35.61 -15.69 0.38
CA HIS A 134 34.65 -15.71 1.49
C HIS A 134 33.41 -14.87 1.19
N VAL A 135 33.59 -13.68 0.62
CA VAL A 135 32.50 -12.81 0.21
C VAL A 135 31.78 -13.39 -1.02
N LEU A 136 32.52 -13.96 -1.96
CA LEU A 136 31.97 -14.68 -3.10
C LEU A 136 31.01 -15.79 -2.65
N TYR A 137 31.40 -16.55 -1.63
CA TYR A 137 30.56 -17.58 -1.02
C TYR A 137 29.29 -17.01 -0.37
N LEU A 138 29.36 -15.84 0.27
CA LEU A 138 28.18 -15.24 0.89
C LEU A 138 27.22 -14.58 -0.11
N VAL A 139 27.73 -14.09 -1.23
CA VAL A 139 26.97 -13.28 -2.21
C VAL A 139 26.34 -14.12 -3.30
N HIS A 140 26.97 -15.22 -3.74
CA HIS A 140 26.49 -15.98 -4.90
C HIS A 140 25.08 -16.55 -4.70
N TRP A 141 24.78 -17.12 -3.54
CA TRP A 141 23.45 -17.71 -3.27
C TRP A 141 22.31 -16.69 -3.28
N PRO A 142 22.40 -15.55 -2.55
CA PRO A 142 21.40 -14.49 -2.65
C PRO A 142 21.21 -13.96 -4.07
N VAL A 143 22.29 -13.77 -4.82
CA VAL A 143 22.21 -13.31 -6.22
C VAL A 143 21.50 -14.36 -7.09
N ILE A 144 21.86 -15.63 -6.98
CA ILE A 144 21.20 -16.73 -7.72
C ILE A 144 19.71 -16.83 -7.34
N ALA A 145 19.39 -16.73 -6.05
CA ALA A 145 18.01 -16.79 -5.55
C ALA A 145 17.15 -15.60 -6.02
N ILE A 146 17.74 -14.40 -6.12
CA ILE A 146 17.05 -13.19 -6.60
C ILE A 146 16.83 -13.24 -8.11
N PHE A 147 17.84 -13.66 -8.87
CA PHE A 147 17.80 -13.55 -10.33
C PHE A 147 17.32 -14.81 -11.05
N GLN A 148 17.25 -15.97 -10.38
CA GLN A 148 16.76 -17.26 -10.89
C GLN A 148 17.04 -17.46 -12.40
N PRO A 149 18.31 -17.64 -12.83
CA PRO A 149 18.65 -17.64 -14.25
C PRO A 149 18.10 -18.89 -14.98
N TYR A 150 17.16 -18.68 -15.92
CA TYR A 150 16.58 -19.75 -16.75
C TYR A 150 17.29 -19.94 -18.11
N THR A 151 18.22 -19.05 -18.50
CA THR A 151 18.94 -19.11 -19.79
C THR A 151 20.45 -18.89 -19.61
N VAL A 152 21.27 -19.42 -20.52
CA VAL A 152 22.74 -19.31 -20.49
C VAL A 152 23.23 -17.85 -20.42
N LYS A 153 22.53 -16.91 -21.07
CA LYS A 153 22.83 -15.47 -20.97
C LYS A 153 22.61 -14.91 -19.56
N ASN A 154 21.58 -15.37 -18.85
CA ASN A 154 21.29 -14.96 -17.48
C ASN A 154 22.33 -15.52 -16.50
N TYR A 155 22.89 -16.71 -16.76
CA TYR A 155 24.00 -17.25 -15.97
C TYR A 155 25.26 -16.37 -16.07
N VAL A 156 25.64 -15.90 -17.27
CA VAL A 156 26.80 -15.01 -17.42
C VAL A 156 26.63 -13.73 -16.62
N PHE A 157 25.44 -13.12 -16.66
CA PHE A 157 25.14 -11.93 -15.86
C PHE A 157 25.19 -12.21 -14.36
N VAL A 158 24.57 -13.30 -13.91
CA VAL A 158 24.58 -13.69 -12.49
C VAL A 158 26.00 -13.94 -12.00
N ILE A 159 26.85 -14.57 -12.80
CA ILE A 159 28.27 -14.79 -12.49
C ILE A 159 29.01 -13.45 -12.39
N LEU A 160 28.87 -12.58 -13.39
CA LEU A 160 29.50 -11.26 -13.41
C LEU A 160 29.04 -10.38 -12.24
N PHE A 161 27.73 -10.35 -11.98
CA PHE A 161 27.15 -9.59 -10.89
C PHE A 161 27.62 -10.13 -9.55
N THR A 162 27.64 -11.46 -9.37
CA THR A 162 28.19 -12.10 -8.16
C THR A 162 29.64 -11.70 -7.94
N PHE A 163 30.50 -11.79 -8.95
CA PHE A 163 31.91 -11.40 -8.84
C PHE A 163 32.07 -9.90 -8.53
N LEU A 164 31.34 -9.03 -9.24
CA LEU A 164 31.40 -7.58 -9.02
C LEU A 164 30.88 -7.19 -7.63
N SER A 165 29.77 -7.76 -7.20
CA SER A 165 29.23 -7.61 -5.84
C SER A 165 30.21 -8.13 -4.81
N SER A 166 30.91 -9.23 -5.09
CA SER A 166 31.86 -9.81 -4.13
C SER A 166 33.15 -9.00 -4.02
N ILE A 167 33.66 -8.48 -5.13
CA ILE A 167 34.76 -7.51 -5.14
C ILE A 167 34.35 -6.25 -4.35
N PHE A 168 33.13 -5.76 -4.58
CA PHE A 168 32.57 -4.63 -3.87
C PHE A 168 32.48 -4.90 -2.36
N PHE A 169 31.85 -5.99 -1.94
CA PHE A 169 31.71 -6.33 -0.52
C PHE A 169 33.05 -6.65 0.13
N HIS A 170 34.01 -7.28 -0.56
CA HIS A 170 35.35 -7.50 -0.02
C HIS A 170 36.07 -6.18 0.28
N HIS A 171 36.14 -5.26 -0.69
CA HIS A 171 36.90 -4.00 -0.54
C HIS A 171 36.18 -2.95 0.29
N PHE A 172 34.84 -2.97 0.33
CA PHE A 172 34.04 -1.95 0.98
C PHE A 172 33.46 -2.41 2.34
N TYR A 173 33.27 -3.72 2.55
CA TYR A 173 32.72 -4.29 3.79
C TYR A 173 33.77 -5.09 4.57
N GLU A 174 34.22 -6.24 4.05
CA GLU A 174 35.07 -7.18 4.79
C GLU A 174 36.40 -6.56 5.25
N GLN A 175 37.14 -5.92 4.35
CA GLN A 175 38.44 -5.28 4.65
C GLN A 175 38.34 -4.14 5.68
N LYS A 176 37.17 -3.50 5.82
CA LYS A 176 36.92 -2.49 6.86
C LYS A 176 36.37 -3.10 8.13
N TYR A 177 35.57 -4.15 8.03
CA TYR A 177 35.02 -4.86 9.19
C TYR A 177 36.13 -5.51 10.00
N LEU A 178 37.14 -6.07 9.33
CA LEU A 178 38.38 -6.57 9.94
C LEU A 178 39.20 -5.48 10.66
N LYS A 179 38.89 -4.20 10.46
CA LYS A 179 39.57 -3.03 11.06
C LYS A 179 38.70 -2.27 12.08
N LEU A 180 37.46 -2.70 12.32
CA LEU A 180 36.55 -2.06 13.30
C LEU A 180 36.93 -2.44 14.73
N ASP A 181 36.90 -1.45 15.63
CA ASP A 181 37.12 -1.67 17.06
C ASP A 181 35.94 -2.44 17.67
N SER A 182 36.25 -3.45 18.48
CA SER A 182 35.33 -4.35 19.18
C SER A 182 34.16 -3.65 19.89
N LYS A 183 34.35 -2.41 20.35
CA LYS A 183 33.32 -1.59 21.03
C LYS A 183 32.15 -1.16 20.13
N ILE A 184 32.35 -1.10 18.81
CA ILE A 184 31.28 -0.78 17.83
C ILE A 184 30.63 -2.06 17.30
N LEU A 185 31.39 -3.16 17.29
CA LEU A 185 30.95 -4.47 16.81
C LEU A 185 29.85 -5.07 17.70
N ILE A 186 30.02 -4.99 19.02
CA ILE A 186 29.13 -5.62 20.00
C ILE A 186 27.69 -5.07 19.90
N PRO A 187 27.45 -3.74 19.90
CA PRO A 187 26.09 -3.21 19.73
C PRO A 187 25.45 -3.61 18.40
N PHE A 188 26.22 -3.64 17.30
CA PHE A 188 25.70 -3.95 15.97
C PHE A 188 25.31 -5.43 15.85
N VAL A 189 26.13 -6.34 16.39
CA VAL A 189 25.85 -7.78 16.49
C VAL A 189 24.67 -8.03 17.42
N VAL A 190 24.58 -7.31 18.56
CA VAL A 190 23.44 -7.41 19.48
C VAL A 190 22.14 -6.94 18.81
N ILE A 191 22.17 -5.87 18.01
CA ILE A 191 21.00 -5.41 17.24
C ILE A 191 20.58 -6.42 16.17
N LEU A 192 21.54 -7.02 15.45
CA LEU A 192 21.27 -8.07 14.47
C LEU A 192 20.71 -9.34 15.12
N ILE A 193 21.27 -9.76 16.25
CA ILE A 193 20.79 -10.91 17.04
C ILE A 193 19.40 -10.62 17.60
N LEU A 194 19.15 -9.42 18.16
CA LEU A 194 17.82 -9.03 18.65
C LEU A 194 16.81 -8.94 17.50
N GLY A 195 17.19 -8.41 16.34
CA GLY A 195 16.34 -8.36 15.16
C GLY A 195 15.96 -9.75 14.65
N ASN A 196 16.93 -10.67 14.58
CA ASN A 196 16.69 -12.06 14.20
C ASN A 196 15.91 -12.83 15.26
N ALA A 197 16.18 -12.59 16.55
CA ALA A 197 15.45 -13.18 17.65
C ALA A 197 13.98 -12.73 17.64
N VAL A 198 13.69 -11.46 17.36
CA VAL A 198 12.32 -10.95 17.19
C VAL A 198 11.63 -11.58 15.97
N LEU A 199 12.35 -11.76 14.86
CA LEU A 199 11.85 -12.46 13.66
C LEU A 199 11.56 -13.95 13.92
N GLN A 200 12.42 -14.67 14.65
CA GLN A 200 12.18 -16.06 15.02
C GLN A 200 11.10 -16.21 16.11
N TYR A 201 11.09 -15.35 17.13
CA TYR A 201 10.06 -15.38 18.18
C TYR A 201 8.67 -15.06 17.63
N SER A 202 8.56 -14.16 16.65
CA SER A 202 7.27 -13.86 15.99
C SER A 202 6.74 -15.05 15.19
N LYS A 203 7.63 -15.84 14.55
CA LYS A 203 7.26 -17.08 13.85
C LYS A 203 6.83 -18.19 14.81
N GLN A 204 7.52 -18.35 15.95
CA GLN A 204 7.22 -19.38 16.95
C GLN A 204 5.94 -19.08 17.75
N PHE A 205 5.57 -17.81 17.91
CA PHE A 205 4.32 -17.38 18.57
C PHE A 205 3.09 -17.57 17.67
N LEU A 206 3.28 -17.54 16.35
CA LEU A 206 2.23 -17.80 15.36
C LEU A 206 1.89 -19.30 15.23
N GLU A 207 2.86 -20.19 15.43
CA GLU A 207 2.69 -21.62 15.15
C GLU A 207 2.27 -22.47 16.35
N ASN A 208 2.73 -22.19 17.59
CA ASN A 208 2.57 -23.16 18.68
C ASN A 208 1.61 -22.78 19.82
N GLY A 209 1.28 -21.51 20.05
CA GLY A 209 0.54 -21.12 21.27
C GLY A 209 1.18 -21.64 22.57
N ILE A 210 0.58 -21.36 23.73
CA ILE A 210 1.06 -21.87 25.04
C ILE A 210 0.13 -23.02 25.50
N PRO A 211 0.63 -24.16 25.99
CA PRO A 211 -0.20 -25.31 26.32
C PRO A 211 -0.79 -25.27 27.74
N SER A 212 -2.11 -25.41 27.84
CA SER A 212 -2.84 -26.27 28.81
C SER A 212 -4.37 -26.21 28.61
N ARG A 213 -5.08 -27.31 28.89
CA ARG A 213 -6.54 -27.53 28.79
C ARG A 213 -7.07 -27.98 30.16
N PRO A 214 -8.39 -27.90 30.48
CA PRO A 214 -9.55 -27.72 29.61
C PRO A 214 -10.44 -26.49 29.96
N SER A 215 -11.51 -26.22 29.18
CA SER A 215 -12.59 -25.20 29.39
C SER A 215 -12.30 -23.67 29.31
N ARG A 216 -11.24 -23.24 28.62
CA ARG A 216 -10.98 -21.81 28.24
C ARG A 216 -10.85 -21.56 26.73
N LYS A 217 -10.88 -22.62 25.92
CA LYS A 217 -10.51 -22.62 24.49
C LYS A 217 -11.50 -21.91 23.55
N GLU A 218 -12.78 -21.80 23.91
CA GLU A 218 -13.74 -21.02 23.12
C GLU A 218 -13.62 -19.53 23.43
N VAL A 219 -13.46 -19.19 24.72
CA VAL A 219 -13.31 -17.80 25.16
C VAL A 219 -11.99 -17.17 24.67
N SER A 220 -10.87 -17.92 24.65
CA SER A 220 -9.60 -17.39 24.13
C SER A 220 -9.61 -17.10 22.63
N LYS A 221 -10.50 -17.75 21.85
CA LYS A 221 -10.66 -17.47 20.41
C LYS A 221 -11.41 -16.15 20.16
N ILE A 222 -12.24 -15.71 21.11
CA ILE A 222 -13.00 -14.47 21.01
C ILE A 222 -12.37 -13.30 21.76
N ILE A 223 -11.43 -13.50 22.69
CA ILE A 223 -10.75 -12.36 23.36
C ILE A 223 -9.90 -11.59 22.34
N ILE A 224 -10.32 -10.34 22.07
CA ILE A 224 -9.57 -9.39 21.24
C ILE A 224 -8.66 -8.51 22.11
N GLY A 225 -9.06 -8.24 23.36
CA GLY A 225 -8.19 -7.56 24.33
C GLY A 225 -8.77 -7.55 25.74
N TYR A 226 -7.91 -7.72 26.73
CA TYR A 226 -8.25 -7.66 28.14
C TYR A 226 -7.06 -7.08 28.91
N ASN A 227 -7.25 -5.97 29.62
CA ASN A 227 -6.16 -5.36 30.41
C ASN A 227 -6.67 -4.38 31.47
N THR A 228 -5.79 -4.07 32.42
CA THR A 228 -5.87 -2.91 33.32
C THR A 228 -5.15 -1.72 32.71
N CYS A 229 -5.84 -0.59 32.58
CA CYS A 229 -5.20 0.69 32.26
C CYS A 229 -4.46 1.24 33.50
N PRO A 230 -3.48 2.16 33.33
CA PRO A 230 -2.78 2.79 34.44
C PRO A 230 -3.75 3.42 35.45
N ASN A 231 -3.50 3.22 36.75
CA ASN A 231 -4.35 3.77 37.80
C ASN A 231 -4.27 5.30 37.83
N GLY A 232 -5.41 5.93 38.08
CA GLY A 232 -5.54 7.36 38.26
C GLY A 232 -5.45 7.79 39.73
N ARG A 233 -5.77 9.05 40.00
CA ARG A 233 -5.76 9.64 41.36
C ARG A 233 -7.14 9.75 42.00
N GLY A 234 -8.17 9.18 41.37
CA GLY A 234 -9.55 9.27 41.83
C GLY A 234 -9.97 8.10 42.72
N ASN A 235 -11.23 8.13 43.14
CA ASN A 235 -11.79 7.13 44.07
C ASN A 235 -12.83 6.19 43.41
N ILE A 236 -13.05 6.33 42.10
CA ILE A 236 -14.08 5.60 41.35
C ILE A 236 -13.42 4.54 40.49
N SER A 237 -13.89 3.30 40.56
CA SER A 237 -13.43 2.19 39.71
C SER A 237 -14.29 2.07 38.45
N ILE A 238 -13.64 1.95 37.30
CA ILE A 238 -14.30 1.93 35.98
C ILE A 238 -13.98 0.62 35.27
N MET A 239 -14.98 0.04 34.61
CA MET A 239 -14.80 -1.08 33.68
C MET A 239 -15.48 -0.79 32.34
N MET A 240 -14.87 -1.24 31.24
CA MET A 240 -15.47 -1.24 29.92
C MET A 240 -15.64 -2.68 29.41
N ILE A 241 -16.78 -3.01 28.82
CA ILE A 241 -17.02 -4.33 28.23
C ILE A 241 -17.69 -4.21 26.86
N GLY A 242 -17.43 -5.16 25.98
CA GLY A 242 -18.00 -5.16 24.63
C GLY A 242 -17.13 -5.87 23.61
N ASN A 243 -17.21 -5.46 22.35
CA ASN A 243 -16.40 -6.02 21.26
C ASN A 243 -15.23 -5.10 20.87
N SER A 244 -14.76 -5.17 19.63
CA SER A 244 -13.64 -4.38 19.12
C SER A 244 -13.82 -2.86 19.30
N TYR A 245 -15.05 -2.37 19.47
CA TYR A 245 -15.35 -0.97 19.79
C TYR A 245 -14.87 -0.51 21.16
N VAL A 246 -14.68 -1.43 22.11
CA VAL A 246 -14.04 -1.11 23.40
C VAL A 246 -12.59 -0.67 23.19
N LEU A 247 -11.86 -1.32 22.27
CA LEU A 247 -10.47 -0.96 21.96
C LEU A 247 -10.38 0.40 21.29
N ASN A 248 -11.40 0.76 20.52
CA ASN A 248 -11.52 2.03 19.84
C ASN A 248 -11.78 3.20 20.81
N MET A 249 -12.65 2.99 21.82
CA MET A 249 -13.10 4.06 22.73
C MET A 249 -12.36 4.13 24.08
N ARG A 250 -11.51 3.16 24.41
CA ARG A 250 -10.82 3.11 25.72
C ARG A 250 -10.01 4.37 26.01
N ASN A 251 -9.24 4.86 25.05
CA ASN A 251 -8.36 6.02 25.23
C ASN A 251 -9.17 7.33 25.34
N PRO A 252 -10.16 7.61 24.44
CA PRO A 252 -11.05 8.76 24.60
C PRO A 252 -11.79 8.80 25.94
N ILE A 253 -12.35 7.67 26.38
CA ILE A 253 -13.10 7.61 27.64
C ILE A 253 -12.16 7.82 28.84
N GLN A 254 -10.97 7.22 28.82
CA GLN A 254 -9.96 7.44 29.85
C GLN A 254 -9.55 8.92 29.95
N ALA A 255 -9.45 9.61 28.81
CA ALA A 255 -9.14 11.03 28.74
C ALA A 255 -10.27 11.92 29.28
N LEU A 256 -11.55 11.57 29.08
CA LEU A 256 -12.70 12.31 29.64
C LEU A 256 -12.67 12.39 31.16
N PHE A 257 -12.20 11.33 31.82
CA PHE A 257 -12.06 11.32 33.28
C PHE A 257 -10.81 12.07 33.75
N ASN A 258 -9.97 12.59 32.85
CA ASN A 258 -8.69 13.23 33.16
C ASN A 258 -7.84 12.40 34.14
N TYR A 259 -7.86 11.07 34.00
CA TYR A 259 -7.20 10.13 34.91
C TYR A 259 -7.66 10.22 36.39
N ASN A 260 -8.88 10.69 36.64
CA ASN A 260 -9.49 10.80 37.98
C ASN A 260 -10.37 9.58 38.32
N TYR A 261 -9.77 8.40 38.36
CA TYR A 261 -10.38 7.12 38.77
C TYR A 261 -9.36 6.32 39.60
N SER A 262 -9.81 5.36 40.41
CA SER A 262 -8.92 4.52 41.23
C SER A 262 -8.34 3.36 40.42
N SER A 263 -9.15 2.77 39.54
CA SER A 263 -8.77 1.66 38.66
C SER A 263 -9.63 1.65 37.40
N PHE A 264 -9.05 1.23 36.28
CA PHE A 264 -9.73 1.21 34.98
C PHE A 264 -9.42 -0.11 34.26
N LYS A 265 -10.44 -0.93 34.03
CA LYS A 265 -10.32 -2.22 33.33
C LYS A 265 -11.12 -2.23 32.05
N TYR A 266 -10.73 -3.06 31.09
CA TYR A 266 -11.57 -3.33 29.93
C TYR A 266 -11.52 -4.80 29.49
N SER A 267 -12.62 -5.24 28.86
CA SER A 267 -12.79 -6.54 28.20
C SER A 267 -13.39 -6.34 26.81
N ALA A 268 -12.66 -6.75 25.77
CA ALA A 268 -13.07 -6.71 24.38
C ALA A 268 -13.10 -8.12 23.81
N LEU A 269 -14.29 -8.62 23.46
CA LEU A 269 -14.50 -9.97 22.92
C LEU A 269 -15.21 -9.89 21.55
N GLY A 270 -14.72 -10.61 20.53
CA GLY A 270 -15.15 -10.46 19.13
C GLY A 270 -16.61 -10.75 18.85
N ASP A 271 -17.20 -11.73 19.55
CA ASP A 271 -18.63 -12.05 19.45
C ASP A 271 -19.47 -11.42 20.57
N SER A 272 -18.91 -10.49 21.35
CA SER A 272 -19.67 -9.80 22.39
C SER A 272 -20.62 -8.76 21.80
N TYR A 273 -21.87 -8.81 22.26
CA TYR A 273 -22.83 -7.71 22.11
C TYR A 273 -23.17 -7.14 23.49
N GLY A 274 -22.18 -7.13 24.39
CA GLY A 274 -22.29 -6.67 25.77
C GLY A 274 -23.01 -7.69 26.63
N PHE A 275 -24.32 -7.51 26.76
CA PHE A 275 -25.22 -8.35 27.56
C PHE A 275 -26.31 -9.02 26.69
N TYR A 276 -26.19 -8.93 25.36
CA TYR A 276 -27.04 -9.63 24.42
C TYR A 276 -26.29 -10.80 23.77
N ALA A 277 -26.98 -11.91 23.49
CA ALA A 277 -26.40 -13.09 22.88
C ALA A 277 -27.38 -13.75 21.90
N ASN A 278 -26.91 -14.12 20.71
CA ASN A 278 -27.73 -14.77 19.68
C ASN A 278 -27.03 -15.96 19.00
N ASN A 279 -25.81 -16.27 19.43
CA ASN A 279 -24.98 -17.36 18.92
C ASN A 279 -24.07 -17.90 20.04
N PRO A 280 -23.52 -19.12 19.92
CA PRO A 280 -22.72 -19.73 20.99
C PRO A 280 -21.57 -18.87 21.50
N GLY A 281 -20.84 -18.17 20.61
CA GLY A 281 -19.75 -17.27 20.98
C GLY A 281 -20.22 -16.07 21.81
N SER A 282 -21.35 -15.47 21.43
CA SER A 282 -21.94 -14.36 22.18
C SER A 282 -22.51 -14.78 23.54
N TYR A 283 -23.03 -16.01 23.69
CA TYR A 283 -23.44 -16.54 25.01
C TYR A 283 -22.24 -16.73 25.93
N ALA A 284 -21.14 -17.28 25.41
CA ALA A 284 -19.88 -17.39 26.16
C ALA A 284 -19.31 -16.01 26.54
N ALA A 285 -19.45 -15.02 25.67
CA ALA A 285 -19.02 -13.64 25.94
C ALA A 285 -19.81 -12.97 27.07
N VAL A 286 -21.14 -13.14 27.11
CA VAL A 286 -21.99 -12.60 28.18
C VAL A 286 -21.64 -13.23 29.53
N ASP A 287 -21.49 -14.56 29.58
CA ASP A 287 -21.09 -15.29 30.79
C ASP A 287 -19.70 -14.85 31.29
N TYR A 288 -18.73 -14.67 30.38
CA TYR A 288 -17.42 -14.14 30.74
C TYR A 288 -17.48 -12.73 31.31
N ASN A 289 -18.21 -11.81 30.65
CA ASN A 289 -18.36 -10.44 31.14
C ASN A 289 -19.02 -10.40 32.52
N LEU A 290 -20.03 -11.24 32.77
CA LEU A 290 -20.69 -11.33 34.07
C LEU A 290 -19.72 -11.79 35.18
N ARG A 291 -18.89 -12.81 34.91
CA ARG A 291 -17.85 -13.27 35.85
C ARG A 291 -16.81 -12.20 36.16
N GLU A 292 -16.39 -11.44 35.15
CA GLU A 292 -15.45 -10.34 35.37
C GLU A 292 -16.06 -9.21 36.21
N LEU A 293 -17.35 -8.92 36.04
CA LEU A 293 -18.08 -7.98 36.88
C LEU A 293 -18.23 -8.48 38.33
N GLU A 294 -18.48 -9.77 38.53
CA GLU A 294 -18.54 -10.39 39.85
C GLU A 294 -17.21 -10.28 40.60
N LEU A 295 -16.10 -10.44 39.88
CA LEU A 295 -14.74 -10.35 40.44
C LEU A 295 -14.30 -8.91 40.70
N TYR A 296 -14.53 -8.01 39.74
CA TYR A 296 -13.99 -6.65 39.79
C TYR A 296 -14.89 -5.64 40.48
N LYS A 297 -16.22 -5.83 40.42
CA LYS A 297 -17.25 -4.97 41.04
C LYS A 297 -17.02 -3.47 40.84
N PRO A 298 -16.97 -2.99 39.58
CA PRO A 298 -16.69 -1.59 39.30
C PRO A 298 -17.82 -0.68 39.79
N ASP A 299 -17.48 0.56 40.15
CA ASP A 299 -18.47 1.60 40.43
C ASP A 299 -19.23 1.99 39.15
N VAL A 300 -18.50 2.08 38.03
CA VAL A 300 -19.05 2.49 36.73
C VAL A 300 -18.69 1.45 35.65
N LEU A 301 -19.70 0.99 34.91
CA LEU A 301 -19.54 0.09 33.77
C LEU A 301 -19.93 0.80 32.47
N PHE A 302 -19.04 0.81 31.48
CA PHE A 302 -19.35 1.18 30.10
C PHE A 302 -19.53 -0.06 29.24
N ILE A 303 -20.62 -0.11 28.48
CA ILE A 303 -20.93 -1.19 27.54
C ILE A 303 -20.90 -0.60 26.12
N LEU A 304 -19.96 -1.05 25.29
CA LEU A 304 -19.77 -0.53 23.93
C LEU A 304 -19.84 -1.64 22.90
N ASN A 305 -20.86 -1.62 22.05
CA ASN A 305 -21.07 -2.68 21.06
C ASN A 305 -21.72 -2.16 19.79
N ARG A 306 -21.42 -2.88 18.70
CA ARG A 306 -22.25 -2.91 17.50
C ARG A 306 -23.27 -4.03 17.60
N TYR A 307 -24.54 -3.69 17.67
CA TYR A 307 -25.61 -4.68 17.84
C TYR A 307 -25.90 -5.48 16.54
N PRO A 308 -26.19 -6.79 16.68
CA PRO A 308 -26.35 -7.69 15.55
C PRO A 308 -27.66 -7.45 14.78
N ILE A 309 -27.73 -8.01 13.57
CA ILE A 309 -28.90 -7.88 12.69
C ILE A 309 -30.17 -8.44 13.32
N SER A 310 -30.08 -9.42 14.23
CA SER A 310 -31.24 -9.99 14.94
C SER A 310 -32.06 -8.95 15.70
N LEU A 311 -31.44 -7.87 16.18
CA LEU A 311 -32.14 -6.78 16.88
C LEU A 311 -32.81 -5.75 15.95
N ARG A 312 -32.82 -5.98 14.62
CA ARG A 312 -33.29 -5.02 13.60
C ARG A 312 -34.61 -5.40 12.94
N GLY A 313 -35.24 -6.51 13.35
CA GLY A 313 -36.57 -6.91 12.88
C GLY A 313 -37.71 -6.19 13.60
N PRO A 314 -38.96 -6.23 13.10
CA PRO A 314 -40.14 -5.69 13.79
C PRO A 314 -40.31 -6.29 15.19
N ILE A 315 -40.97 -5.54 16.09
CA ILE A 315 -41.19 -5.95 17.49
C ILE A 315 -42.50 -6.71 17.58
N GLU A 316 -42.45 -7.87 18.23
CA GLU A 316 -43.63 -8.71 18.53
C GLU A 316 -44.13 -8.47 19.95
N GLU A 317 -45.38 -8.81 20.24
CA GLU A 317 -46.02 -8.56 21.55
C GLU A 317 -45.30 -9.28 22.71
N ASN A 318 -44.61 -10.38 22.42
CA ASN A 318 -43.72 -11.11 23.34
C ASN A 318 -42.29 -11.22 22.77
N ASP A 319 -41.68 -10.09 22.45
CA ASP A 319 -40.34 -10.05 21.86
C ASP A 319 -39.27 -10.71 22.76
N VAL A 320 -38.81 -11.88 22.32
CA VAL A 320 -37.80 -12.70 23.01
C VAL A 320 -36.47 -11.97 23.23
N HIS A 321 -36.14 -10.98 22.39
CA HIS A 321 -34.92 -10.20 22.55
C HIS A 321 -35.05 -9.18 23.68
N VAL A 322 -36.22 -8.54 23.84
CA VAL A 322 -36.50 -7.65 24.97
C VAL A 322 -36.47 -8.41 26.30
N GLN A 323 -36.99 -9.64 26.33
CA GLN A 323 -36.93 -10.51 27.51
C GLN A 323 -35.47 -10.84 27.88
N GLN A 324 -34.68 -11.31 26.92
CA GLN A 324 -33.27 -11.64 27.13
C GLN A 324 -32.43 -10.43 27.58
N LEU A 325 -32.67 -9.24 26.99
CA LEU A 325 -32.00 -8.00 27.40
C LEU A 325 -32.31 -7.65 28.86
N ASN A 326 -33.58 -7.75 29.28
CA ASN A 326 -33.99 -7.48 30.66
C ASN A 326 -33.38 -8.49 31.66
N GLU A 327 -33.34 -9.77 31.30
CA GLU A 327 -32.78 -10.82 32.16
C GLU A 327 -31.28 -10.65 32.39
N ASN A 328 -30.51 -10.45 31.31
CA ASN A 328 -29.07 -10.30 31.40
C ASN A 328 -28.68 -8.97 32.09
N LEU A 329 -29.42 -7.89 31.83
CA LEU A 329 -29.20 -6.61 32.51
C LEU A 329 -29.38 -6.72 34.02
N LYS A 330 -30.43 -7.39 34.50
CA LYS A 330 -30.67 -7.60 35.94
C LYS A 330 -29.50 -8.32 36.61
N SER A 331 -28.84 -9.23 35.91
CA SER A 331 -27.63 -9.90 36.42
C SER A 331 -26.46 -8.93 36.53
N PHE A 332 -26.29 -8.02 35.56
CA PHE A 332 -25.20 -7.03 35.56
C PHE A 332 -25.41 -5.95 36.64
N GLU A 333 -26.63 -5.49 36.86
CA GLU A 333 -26.98 -4.45 37.86
C GLU A 333 -26.70 -4.87 39.31
N LYS A 334 -26.55 -6.17 39.58
CA LYS A 334 -26.17 -6.69 40.92
C LYS A 334 -24.72 -6.35 41.30
N HIS A 335 -23.85 -6.16 40.31
CA HIS A 335 -22.40 -6.07 40.52
C HIS A 335 -21.82 -4.67 40.27
N VAL A 336 -22.65 -3.71 39.83
CA VAL A 336 -22.22 -2.36 39.43
C VAL A 336 -23.15 -1.30 40.05
N LYS A 337 -22.60 -0.12 40.37
CA LYS A 337 -23.42 1.01 40.87
C LYS A 337 -24.10 1.78 39.74
N LYS A 338 -23.41 2.00 38.61
CA LYS A 338 -23.96 2.70 37.44
C LYS A 338 -23.50 2.04 36.13
N ILE A 339 -24.42 1.85 35.19
CA ILE A 339 -24.14 1.29 33.87
C ILE A 339 -24.39 2.35 32.79
N TYR A 340 -23.47 2.47 31.86
CA TYR A 340 -23.55 3.33 30.68
C TYR A 340 -23.49 2.48 29.43
N ILE A 341 -24.56 2.45 28.66
CA ILE A 341 -24.58 1.79 27.36
C ILE A 341 -24.33 2.87 26.31
N MET A 342 -23.25 2.71 25.54
CA MET A 342 -22.92 3.62 24.45
C MET A 342 -23.18 2.91 23.13
N ASP A 343 -24.17 3.40 22.38
CA ASP A 343 -24.44 2.92 21.03
C ASP A 343 -23.48 3.62 20.08
N THR A 344 -22.50 2.87 19.60
CA THR A 344 -21.44 3.43 18.77
C THR A 344 -22.00 3.70 17.39
N HIS A 345 -22.30 4.98 17.14
CA HIS A 345 -22.39 5.72 15.88
C HIS A 345 -23.21 5.08 14.72
N PRO A 346 -23.56 5.82 13.66
CA PRO A 346 -24.33 5.30 12.55
C PRO A 346 -23.67 4.07 11.89
N LEU A 347 -24.49 3.18 11.34
CA LEU A 347 -24.00 1.93 10.75
C LEU A 347 -23.39 2.17 9.36
N TYR A 348 -22.07 2.25 9.33
CA TYR A 348 -21.34 2.39 8.07
C TYR A 348 -21.06 1.03 7.39
N LYS A 349 -20.76 1.08 6.09
CA LYS A 349 -20.48 -0.11 5.26
C LYS A 349 -18.99 -0.49 5.37
N PHE A 350 -18.70 -1.79 5.42
CA PHE A 350 -17.32 -2.29 5.33
C PHE A 350 -16.67 -1.88 4.00
N GLY A 351 -15.38 -1.55 4.01
CA GLY A 351 -14.65 -1.04 2.84
C GLY A 351 -15.02 0.39 2.44
N TYR A 352 -15.63 1.16 3.37
CA TYR A 352 -16.05 2.54 3.08
C TYR A 352 -14.88 3.44 2.69
N VAL A 353 -13.71 3.30 3.32
CA VAL A 353 -12.56 4.19 3.07
C VAL A 353 -12.03 3.98 1.65
N ASP A 354 -11.97 2.75 1.16
CA ASP A 354 -11.55 2.47 -0.23
C ASP A 354 -12.49 3.14 -1.24
N PHE A 355 -13.80 3.06 -0.98
CA PHE A 355 -14.82 3.70 -1.81
C PHE A 355 -14.80 5.23 -1.68
N PHE A 356 -14.59 5.75 -0.48
CA PHE A 356 -14.46 7.18 -0.20
C PHE A 356 -13.25 7.76 -0.94
N LEU A 357 -12.09 7.13 -0.84
CA LEU A 357 -10.86 7.53 -1.53
C LEU A 357 -11.03 7.51 -3.05
N GLN A 358 -11.68 6.49 -3.61
CA GLN A 358 -12.00 6.45 -5.03
C GLN A 358 -12.84 7.65 -5.49
N ASN A 359 -13.77 8.13 -4.66
CA ASN A 359 -14.60 9.29 -5.00
C ASN A 359 -13.87 10.62 -4.74
N VAL A 360 -12.99 10.72 -3.73
CA VAL A 360 -12.13 11.89 -3.53
C VAL A 360 -11.27 12.15 -4.77
N VAL A 361 -10.70 11.09 -5.35
CA VAL A 361 -9.81 11.20 -6.53
C VAL A 361 -10.59 11.43 -7.81
N ASN A 362 -11.67 10.65 -8.03
CA ASN A 362 -12.28 10.55 -9.35
C ASN A 362 -13.57 11.37 -9.50
N ARG A 363 -14.24 11.74 -8.40
CA ARG A 363 -15.57 12.39 -8.37
C ARG A 363 -15.78 13.26 -7.11
N PRO A 364 -14.99 14.33 -6.89
CA PRO A 364 -15.07 15.15 -5.69
C PRO A 364 -16.46 15.79 -5.47
N GLU A 365 -17.21 16.05 -6.54
CA GLU A 365 -18.60 16.52 -6.47
C GLU A 365 -19.58 15.50 -5.86
N ALA A 366 -19.21 14.21 -5.84
CA ALA A 366 -20.03 13.14 -5.26
C ALA A 366 -19.77 12.94 -3.76
N LEU A 367 -18.78 13.62 -3.17
CA LEU A 367 -18.38 13.42 -1.76
C LEU A 367 -19.54 13.69 -0.78
N GLU A 368 -20.35 14.71 -1.05
CA GLU A 368 -21.51 15.03 -0.21
C GLU A 368 -22.56 13.92 -0.17
N SER A 369 -22.60 13.07 -1.19
CA SER A 369 -23.52 11.93 -1.24
C SER A 369 -23.03 10.73 -0.43
N LEU A 370 -21.78 10.77 0.06
CA LEU A 370 -21.19 9.70 0.86
C LEU A 370 -21.53 9.81 2.34
N HIS A 371 -21.95 10.99 2.83
CA HIS A 371 -22.54 11.11 4.15
C HIS A 371 -23.85 10.32 4.24
N LEU A 372 -24.07 9.63 5.35
CA LEU A 372 -25.21 8.75 5.53
C LEU A 372 -26.48 9.57 5.76
N ASP A 373 -27.54 9.32 4.99
CA ASP A 373 -28.83 9.97 5.24
C ASP A 373 -29.36 9.59 6.63
N ARG A 374 -29.71 10.60 7.44
CA ARG A 374 -30.16 10.39 8.82
C ARG A 374 -31.41 9.54 8.88
N ARG A 375 -32.39 9.78 8.01
CA ARG A 375 -33.68 9.07 8.02
C ARG A 375 -33.48 7.60 7.68
N GLU A 376 -32.60 7.29 6.73
CA GLU A 376 -32.27 5.90 6.38
C GLU A 376 -31.48 5.19 7.48
N ALA A 377 -30.52 5.88 8.09
CA ALA A 377 -29.75 5.35 9.21
C ALA A 377 -30.62 5.06 10.44
N ASP A 378 -31.47 6.02 10.81
CA ASP A 378 -32.41 5.90 11.93
C ASP A 378 -33.45 4.81 11.67
N LYS A 379 -33.91 4.59 10.43
CA LYS A 379 -34.78 3.46 10.08
C LYS A 379 -34.13 2.11 10.35
N VAL A 380 -32.85 1.94 9.99
CA VAL A 380 -32.11 0.67 10.21
C VAL A 380 -31.93 0.39 11.70
N MET A 381 -31.79 1.45 12.51
CA MET A 381 -31.61 1.34 13.96
C MET A 381 -32.93 1.43 14.73
N LYS A 382 -34.06 1.76 14.08
CA LYS A 382 -35.37 2.02 14.71
C LYS A 382 -35.77 0.93 15.69
N TYR A 383 -35.87 -0.31 15.23
CA TYR A 383 -36.31 -1.42 16.08
C TYR A 383 -35.31 -1.78 17.16
N THR A 384 -34.01 -1.54 16.93
CA THR A 384 -32.99 -1.72 17.97
C THR A 384 -33.18 -0.67 19.07
N LYS A 385 -33.31 0.62 18.70
CA LYS A 385 -33.58 1.73 19.62
C LYS A 385 -34.91 1.53 20.38
N GLU A 386 -35.97 1.08 19.69
CA GLU A 386 -37.28 0.78 20.29
C GLU A 386 -37.19 -0.38 21.29
N ARG A 387 -36.50 -1.50 20.97
CA ARG A 387 -36.26 -2.59 21.93
C ARG A 387 -35.51 -2.11 23.17
N PHE A 388 -34.47 -1.31 23.01
CA PHE A 388 -33.75 -0.71 24.14
C PHE A 388 -34.63 0.24 24.96
N SER A 389 -35.58 0.96 24.34
CA SER A 389 -36.54 1.80 25.07
C SER A 389 -37.57 1.00 25.87
N MET A 390 -37.85 -0.25 25.49
CA MET A 390 -38.77 -1.16 26.18
C MET A 390 -38.12 -1.92 27.35
N VAL A 391 -36.78 -1.91 27.45
CA VAL A 391 -36.05 -2.48 28.59
C VAL A 391 -36.25 -1.58 29.81
N LYS A 392 -36.49 -2.18 30.98
CA LYS A 392 -36.67 -1.43 32.24
C LYS A 392 -35.31 -1.28 32.93
N TRP A 393 -34.92 -0.03 33.19
CA TRP A 393 -33.60 0.33 33.72
C TRP A 393 -33.71 0.86 35.16
N GLU A 394 -32.93 0.34 36.11
CA GLU A 394 -32.82 0.93 37.47
C GLU A 394 -31.50 1.69 37.67
N LYS A 395 -30.37 1.14 37.17
CA LYS A 395 -29.02 1.71 37.31
C LYS A 395 -28.36 2.10 35.99
N CYS A 396 -29.06 1.93 34.88
CA CYS A 396 -28.51 2.11 33.53
C CYS A 396 -28.88 3.45 32.89
N GLN A 397 -27.96 4.00 32.09
CA GLN A 397 -28.19 5.14 31.21
C GLN A 397 -27.70 4.81 29.80
N PHE A 398 -28.54 5.07 28.80
CA PHE A 398 -28.22 4.87 27.39
C PHE A 398 -27.77 6.20 26.76
N PHE A 399 -26.62 6.17 26.09
CA PHE A 399 -26.06 7.30 25.35
C PHE A 399 -26.03 6.98 23.86
N ASP A 400 -26.88 7.65 23.10
CA ASP A 400 -26.85 7.62 21.64
C ASP A 400 -25.75 8.58 21.15
N LEU A 401 -24.62 8.08 20.65
CA LEU A 401 -23.54 8.91 20.11
C LEU A 401 -23.77 9.37 18.67
N SER A 402 -24.84 8.90 18.01
CA SER A 402 -25.07 9.22 16.59
C SER A 402 -25.24 10.72 16.35
N HIS A 403 -25.86 11.43 17.29
CA HIS A 403 -26.07 12.89 17.20
C HIS A 403 -24.77 13.69 17.04
N VAL A 404 -23.64 13.17 17.50
CA VAL A 404 -22.33 13.83 17.39
C VAL A 404 -21.89 13.94 15.92
N PHE A 405 -22.30 12.97 15.11
CA PHE A 405 -21.98 12.93 13.68
C PHE A 405 -23.03 13.65 12.85
N LEU A 406 -24.02 14.30 13.45
CA LEU A 406 -25.16 14.85 12.73
C LEU A 406 -24.87 16.26 12.21
N ASP A 407 -25.09 16.47 10.91
CA ASP A 407 -25.14 17.78 10.29
C ASP A 407 -26.39 17.88 9.39
N GLY A 408 -27.36 18.69 9.83
CA GLY A 408 -28.68 18.76 9.24
C GLY A 408 -29.39 17.39 9.20
N ASP A 409 -29.70 16.93 7.99
CA ASP A 409 -30.39 15.66 7.72
C ASP A 409 -29.42 14.50 7.41
N LYS A 410 -28.12 14.65 7.66
CA LYS A 410 -27.11 13.62 7.39
C LYS A 410 -26.24 13.32 8.60
N TYR A 411 -25.79 12.08 8.70
CA TYR A 411 -24.64 11.71 9.50
C TYR A 411 -23.35 11.79 8.67
N LEU A 412 -22.36 12.52 9.18
CA LEU A 412 -21.08 12.71 8.56
C LEU A 412 -20.23 11.45 8.67
N ASN A 413 -19.75 10.94 7.54
CA ASN A 413 -18.80 9.82 7.46
C ASN A 413 -17.34 10.26 7.36
N PHE A 414 -17.12 11.53 7.03
CA PHE A 414 -15.83 12.15 6.87
C PHE A 414 -15.98 13.63 7.20
N ASP A 415 -14.88 14.24 7.55
CA ASP A 415 -14.80 15.66 7.80
C ASP A 415 -14.73 16.42 6.47
N ARG A 416 -15.67 17.33 6.21
CA ARG A 416 -15.79 18.02 4.92
C ARG A 416 -14.59 18.89 4.59
N ASP A 417 -13.99 19.51 5.60
CA ASP A 417 -12.87 20.43 5.43
C ASP A 417 -11.57 19.66 5.20
N THR A 418 -11.42 18.53 5.88
CA THR A 418 -10.19 17.75 5.84
C THR A 418 -10.23 16.58 4.88
N LEU A 419 -11.40 16.16 4.43
CA LEU A 419 -11.64 14.93 3.66
C LEU A 419 -11.04 13.69 4.33
N VAL A 420 -11.02 13.68 5.67
CA VAL A 420 -10.57 12.53 6.47
C VAL A 420 -11.80 11.75 6.91
N SER A 421 -11.83 10.46 6.62
CA SER A 421 -12.94 9.62 7.09
C SER A 421 -12.93 9.51 8.62
N TYR A 422 -14.09 9.70 9.24
CA TYR A 422 -14.27 9.46 10.67
C TYR A 422 -14.21 7.98 11.02
N ILE A 423 -14.17 7.09 10.03
CA ILE A 423 -14.21 5.64 10.18
C ILE A 423 -13.13 4.96 9.34
N ASP A 424 -12.64 3.81 9.79
CA ASP A 424 -11.72 2.97 9.01
C ASP A 424 -12.47 1.99 8.08
N ASN A 425 -11.72 1.24 7.26
CA ASN A 425 -12.30 0.23 6.35
C ASN A 425 -13.05 -0.90 7.08
N THR A 426 -12.85 -1.04 8.39
CA THR A 426 -13.50 -2.01 9.26
C THR A 426 -14.64 -1.42 10.09
N VAL A 427 -15.07 -0.20 9.76
CA VAL A 427 -16.18 0.56 10.39
C VAL A 427 -16.00 0.89 11.87
N HIS A 428 -14.76 0.86 12.35
CA HIS A 428 -14.41 1.48 13.62
C HIS A 428 -14.18 2.98 13.39
N LEU A 429 -14.37 3.81 14.42
CA LEU A 429 -13.95 5.21 14.29
C LEU A 429 -12.47 5.21 13.97
N SER A 430 -12.08 5.83 12.86
CA SER A 430 -10.67 5.95 12.53
C SER A 430 -10.07 6.78 13.66
N PRO A 431 -9.13 6.24 14.48
CA PRO A 431 -8.29 7.13 15.23
C PRO A 431 -7.59 7.94 14.16
N ALA A 432 -7.93 9.23 14.09
CA ALA A 432 -7.42 10.10 13.07
C ALA A 432 -5.91 9.84 12.95
N ASP A 433 -5.53 9.41 11.76
CA ASP A 433 -4.18 9.29 11.22
C ASP A 433 -3.10 9.84 12.14
N THR A 434 -2.28 8.97 12.74
CA THR A 434 -1.30 9.37 13.74
C THR A 434 -0.31 10.46 13.29
N ILE A 435 -0.15 10.72 11.97
CA ILE A 435 0.69 11.82 11.42
C ILE A 435 0.15 12.34 10.06
N VAL A 436 -1.02 13.01 10.02
CA VAL A 436 -1.58 13.62 8.79
C VAL A 436 -0.77 14.76 8.20
N ASN A 437 -0.03 15.51 9.02
CA ASN A 437 0.68 16.72 8.57
C ASN A 437 2.17 16.45 8.23
N GLY A 438 2.58 15.18 8.11
CA GLY A 438 3.99 14.80 7.91
C GLY A 438 4.62 15.33 6.61
N PHE A 439 3.82 15.59 5.58
CA PHE A 439 4.28 16.18 4.32
C PHE A 439 4.89 17.58 4.48
N LEU A 440 4.52 18.32 5.54
CA LEU A 440 5.09 19.63 5.86
C LEU A 440 6.58 19.56 6.24
N GLY A 441 7.12 18.37 6.45
CA GLY A 441 8.56 18.15 6.56
C GLY A 441 9.33 18.69 5.35
N VAL A 442 8.72 18.72 4.16
CA VAL A 442 9.35 19.33 2.96
C VAL A 442 9.50 20.84 3.11
N ASP A 443 8.59 21.50 3.81
CA ASP A 443 8.61 22.94 4.03
C ASP A 443 9.76 23.30 4.99
N ILE A 444 9.95 22.50 6.05
CA ILE A 444 11.10 22.59 6.96
C ILE A 444 12.41 22.39 6.17
N PHE A 445 12.45 21.38 5.30
CA PHE A 445 13.61 21.06 4.48
C PHE A 445 14.02 22.21 3.55
N PHE A 446 13.08 22.90 2.91
CA PHE A 446 13.38 24.05 2.05
C PHE A 446 13.94 25.24 2.84
N VAL A 447 13.43 25.51 4.04
CA VAL A 447 13.99 26.56 4.92
C VAL A 447 15.43 26.24 5.31
N ILE A 448 15.71 25.01 5.74
CA ILE A 448 17.07 24.57 6.11
C ILE A 448 18.02 24.66 4.91
N SER A 449 17.57 24.23 3.73
CA SER A 449 18.35 24.30 2.49
C SER A 449 18.71 25.74 2.13
N GLY A 450 17.74 26.64 2.22
CA GLY A 450 17.93 28.07 2.04
C GLY A 450 18.95 28.66 3.02
N PHE A 451 18.82 28.37 4.31
CA PHE A 451 19.77 28.80 5.35
C PHE A 451 21.20 28.30 5.09
N LEU A 452 21.37 27.03 4.71
CA LEU A 452 22.67 26.46 4.41
C LEU A 452 23.33 27.14 3.20
N MET A 453 22.57 27.44 2.15
CA MET A 453 23.08 28.20 1.01
C MET A 453 23.44 29.63 1.40
N ALA A 454 22.59 30.31 2.18
CA ALA A 454 22.84 31.64 2.71
C ALA A 454 24.15 31.71 3.51
N LYS A 455 24.39 30.70 4.36
CA LYS A 455 25.59 30.62 5.20
C LYS A 455 26.86 30.46 4.38
N ILE A 456 26.77 29.87 3.20
CA ILE A 456 27.90 29.73 2.27
C ILE A 456 28.13 31.02 1.48
N ILE A 457 27.07 31.73 1.08
CA ILE A 457 27.16 33.09 0.48
C ILE A 457 28.01 34.01 1.35
N THR A 458 27.66 34.06 2.62
CA THR A 458 28.12 35.12 3.52
C THR A 458 29.58 34.91 3.93
N LYS A 459 30.09 33.69 3.71
CA LYS A 459 31.50 33.31 3.92
C LYS A 459 32.34 33.39 2.65
N THR A 460 31.73 33.36 1.46
CA THR A 460 32.45 33.20 0.19
C THR A 460 32.02 34.28 -0.80
N ARG A 461 32.94 35.20 -1.15
CA ARG A 461 32.68 36.18 -2.20
C ARG A 461 32.84 35.52 -3.56
N ILE A 462 31.84 35.68 -4.42
CA ILE A 462 31.91 35.22 -5.82
C ILE A 462 32.59 36.34 -6.61
N THR A 463 33.77 36.07 -7.15
CA THR A 463 34.55 37.05 -7.93
C THR A 463 34.89 36.52 -9.31
N LYS A 464 34.92 35.20 -9.50
CA LYS A 464 35.31 34.54 -10.75
C LYS A 464 34.35 33.41 -11.10
N ALA A 465 34.32 33.03 -12.38
CA ALA A 465 33.55 31.87 -12.86
C ALA A 465 33.90 30.57 -12.10
N ASN A 466 35.16 30.41 -11.67
CA ASN A 466 35.58 29.25 -10.87
C ASN A 466 34.84 29.14 -9.53
N ASP A 467 34.37 30.24 -8.95
CA ASP A 467 33.63 30.22 -7.69
C ASP A 467 32.24 29.57 -7.89
N PHE A 468 31.61 29.79 -9.05
CA PHE A 468 30.38 29.11 -9.46
C PHE A 468 30.60 27.61 -9.61
N LEU A 469 31.64 27.23 -10.36
CA LEU A 469 31.98 25.83 -10.58
C LEU A 469 32.29 25.11 -9.27
N LEU A 470 33.02 25.76 -8.36
CA LEU A 470 33.32 25.20 -7.04
C LEU A 470 32.06 25.03 -6.17
N PHE A 471 31.12 25.98 -6.25
CA PHE A 471 29.83 25.87 -5.57
C PHE A 471 29.03 24.66 -6.08
N TYR A 472 28.84 24.56 -7.39
CA TYR A 472 28.10 23.44 -8.00
C TYR A 472 28.79 22.10 -7.74
N TYR A 473 30.12 22.05 -7.86
CA TYR A 473 30.89 20.85 -7.58
C TYR A 473 30.64 20.33 -6.15
N LYS A 474 30.67 21.19 -5.13
CA LYS A 474 30.41 20.78 -3.74
C LYS A 474 29.01 20.20 -3.56
N ARG A 475 28.02 20.76 -4.27
CA ARG A 475 26.62 20.30 -4.20
C ARG A 475 26.41 19.00 -4.95
N PHE A 476 26.90 18.91 -6.18
CA PHE A 476 26.84 17.72 -7.00
C PHE A 476 27.55 16.54 -6.35
N ARG A 477 28.73 16.78 -5.76
CA ARG A 477 29.46 15.77 -4.99
C ARG A 477 28.65 15.23 -3.82
N ARG A 478 27.83 16.06 -3.14
CA ARG A 478 27.02 15.62 -2.00
C ARG A 478 25.79 14.83 -2.42
N ILE A 479 25.08 15.28 -3.44
CA ILE A 479 23.71 14.82 -3.77
C ILE A 479 23.72 13.71 -4.83
N LEU A 480 24.37 13.96 -5.98
CA LEU A 480 24.14 13.14 -7.18
C LEU A 480 24.58 11.66 -7.05
N PRO A 481 25.73 11.30 -6.42
CA PRO A 481 26.16 9.90 -6.40
C PRO A 481 25.19 8.98 -5.67
N LEU A 482 24.61 9.41 -4.56
CA LEU A 482 23.63 8.62 -3.81
C LEU A 482 22.26 8.65 -4.50
N TYR A 483 21.86 9.80 -5.05
CA TYR A 483 20.62 9.94 -5.81
C TYR A 483 20.54 8.91 -6.95
N PHE A 484 21.57 8.84 -7.80
CA PHE A 484 21.59 7.91 -8.93
C PHE A 484 21.72 6.44 -8.50
N LEU A 485 22.38 6.16 -7.37
CA LEU A 485 22.43 4.80 -6.82
C LEU A 485 21.03 4.33 -6.38
N VAL A 486 20.29 5.19 -5.66
CA VAL A 486 18.94 4.84 -5.19
C VAL A 486 17.98 4.72 -6.37
N ILE A 487 18.07 5.58 -7.39
CA ILE A 487 17.27 5.41 -8.63
C ILE A 487 17.58 4.07 -9.28
N PHE A 488 18.86 3.72 -9.42
CA PHE A 488 19.27 2.45 -10.03
C PHE A 488 18.65 1.26 -9.28
N GLY A 489 18.79 1.23 -7.96
CA GLY A 489 18.18 0.20 -7.12
C GLY A 489 16.66 0.19 -7.20
N THR A 490 16.02 1.36 -7.20
CA THR A 490 14.56 1.46 -7.29
C THR A 490 14.04 0.97 -8.63
N VAL A 491 14.71 1.27 -9.75
CA VAL A 491 14.34 0.74 -11.08
C VAL A 491 14.37 -0.79 -11.08
N ILE A 492 15.44 -1.38 -10.53
CA ILE A 492 15.57 -2.83 -10.38
C ILE A 492 14.41 -3.37 -9.54
N MET A 493 14.17 -2.81 -8.36
CA MET A 493 13.13 -3.30 -7.47
C MET A 493 11.73 -3.15 -8.08
N VAL A 494 11.42 -2.02 -8.71
CA VAL A 494 10.12 -1.83 -9.40
C VAL A 494 9.95 -2.86 -10.50
N HIS A 495 10.98 -3.10 -11.31
CA HIS A 495 10.91 -4.06 -12.41
C HIS A 495 10.64 -5.49 -11.92
N PHE A 496 11.36 -5.95 -10.89
CA PHE A 496 11.22 -7.31 -10.37
C PHE A 496 10.01 -7.53 -9.47
N TYR A 497 9.66 -6.56 -8.61
CA TYR A 497 8.62 -6.75 -7.60
C TYR A 497 7.22 -6.26 -8.04
N LEU A 498 7.13 -5.25 -8.91
CA LEU A 498 5.84 -4.67 -9.32
C LEU A 498 5.36 -5.17 -10.70
N GLY A 499 6.20 -5.90 -11.44
CA GLY A 499 5.88 -6.50 -12.74
C GLY A 499 5.73 -5.48 -13.89
N GLU A 500 5.52 -5.99 -15.12
CA GLU A 500 5.42 -5.17 -16.34
C GLU A 500 4.31 -4.12 -16.31
N TYR A 501 3.25 -4.36 -15.54
CA TYR A 501 2.06 -3.50 -15.55
C TYR A 501 2.26 -2.21 -14.74
N LEU A 502 2.75 -2.30 -13.50
CA LEU A 502 3.06 -1.12 -12.68
C LEU A 502 4.34 -0.41 -13.14
N TRP A 503 5.19 -1.09 -13.90
CA TRP A 503 6.29 -0.44 -14.62
C TRP A 503 5.77 0.70 -15.51
N LYS A 504 4.61 0.58 -16.16
CA LYS A 504 4.10 1.65 -17.06
C LYS A 504 3.91 2.99 -16.33
N ASN A 505 3.42 2.97 -15.09
CA ASN A 505 3.26 4.17 -14.26
C ASN A 505 4.61 4.72 -13.77
N ASN A 506 5.53 3.83 -13.39
CA ASN A 506 6.85 4.19 -12.89
C ASN A 506 7.85 4.54 -14.01
N ASN A 507 7.59 4.13 -15.24
CA ASN A 507 8.50 4.23 -16.38
C ASN A 507 8.82 5.69 -16.71
N ARG A 508 7.80 6.53 -16.89
CA ARG A 508 7.97 7.97 -17.18
C ARG A 508 8.65 8.69 -16.00
N TYR A 509 8.29 8.35 -14.77
CA TYR A 509 8.87 8.96 -13.57
C TYR A 509 10.32 8.55 -13.33
N SER A 510 10.69 7.30 -13.63
CA SER A 510 12.08 6.83 -13.59
C SER A 510 12.96 7.52 -14.63
N LEU A 511 12.40 7.93 -15.77
CA LEU A 511 13.12 8.72 -16.76
C LEU A 511 13.25 10.18 -16.32
N ALA A 512 12.15 10.78 -15.84
CA ALA A 512 12.14 12.14 -15.33
C ALA A 512 13.08 12.33 -14.13
N SER A 513 13.29 11.29 -13.32
CA SER A 513 14.25 11.32 -12.20
C SER A 513 15.70 11.43 -12.67
N LEU A 514 16.08 10.80 -13.80
CA LEU A 514 17.43 10.94 -14.34
C LEU A 514 17.78 12.40 -14.70
N PHE A 515 16.78 13.18 -15.09
CA PHE A 515 16.94 14.59 -15.47
C PHE A 515 16.59 15.59 -14.35
N LEU A 516 16.25 15.12 -13.14
CA LEU A 516 15.83 15.97 -12.02
C LEU A 516 14.62 16.88 -12.37
N VAL A 517 13.64 16.33 -13.09
CA VAL A 517 12.43 17.05 -13.55
C VAL A 517 11.13 16.34 -13.14
N THR A 518 11.18 15.46 -12.13
CA THR A 518 9.99 14.74 -11.64
C THR A 518 8.88 15.69 -11.20
N ASN A 519 9.20 16.86 -10.66
CA ASN A 519 8.20 17.87 -10.29
C ASN A 519 7.40 18.41 -11.49
N GLN A 520 8.01 18.54 -12.67
CA GLN A 520 7.30 18.96 -13.88
C GLN A 520 6.34 17.88 -14.38
N LEU A 521 6.75 16.61 -14.24
CA LEU A 521 5.90 15.49 -14.60
C LEU A 521 4.69 15.36 -13.66
N VAL A 522 4.89 15.60 -12.35
CA VAL A 522 3.79 15.65 -11.37
C VAL A 522 2.78 16.76 -11.72
N ILE A 523 3.25 17.94 -12.13
CA ILE A 523 2.39 19.04 -12.58
C ILE A 523 1.61 18.65 -13.85
N HIS A 524 2.30 18.07 -14.83
CA HIS A 524 1.69 17.67 -16.10
C HIS A 524 0.60 16.60 -15.92
N ASP A 525 0.88 15.58 -15.11
CA ASP A 525 -0.04 14.47 -14.90
C ASP A 525 -1.14 14.81 -13.87
N GLN A 526 -1.18 16.05 -13.36
CA GLN A 526 -2.07 16.49 -12.26
C GLN A 526 -2.08 15.51 -11.09
N ALA A 527 -0.95 14.85 -10.85
CA ALA A 527 -0.84 13.78 -9.89
C ALA A 527 -0.96 14.38 -8.49
N ASP A 528 -2.03 14.01 -7.77
CA ASP A 528 -2.20 14.43 -6.39
C ASP A 528 -1.33 13.54 -5.48
N TYR A 529 -0.25 14.12 -4.97
CA TYR A 529 0.70 13.50 -4.05
C TYR A 529 -0.01 12.89 -2.83
N PHE A 530 -1.08 13.54 -2.37
CA PHE A 530 -1.85 13.08 -1.21
C PHE A 530 -2.71 11.88 -1.56
N ASN A 531 -3.45 11.95 -2.67
CA ASN A 531 -4.23 10.81 -3.13
C ASN A 531 -3.37 9.57 -3.36
N ALA A 532 -2.18 9.70 -3.96
CA ALA A 532 -1.28 8.56 -4.15
C ALA A 532 -0.79 7.89 -2.85
N PHE A 533 -0.68 8.64 -1.74
CA PHE A 533 -0.35 8.08 -0.41
C PHE A 533 -1.52 7.29 0.18
N PHE A 534 -2.76 7.72 -0.07
CA PHE A 534 -3.97 7.07 0.44
C PHE A 534 -4.51 5.95 -0.49
N THR A 535 -4.30 6.03 -1.80
CA THR A 535 -4.83 5.09 -2.81
C THR A 535 -3.87 3.94 -3.13
N MET A 536 -3.33 3.26 -2.12
CA MET A 536 -2.30 2.21 -2.22
C MET A 536 -2.64 0.97 -3.08
N THR A 537 -3.71 0.98 -3.88
CA THR A 537 -4.19 -0.17 -4.67
C THR A 537 -4.23 0.04 -6.18
N SER A 538 -3.94 1.23 -6.74
CA SER A 538 -4.04 1.42 -8.21
C SER A 538 -3.03 2.36 -8.90
N SER A 539 -2.14 3.08 -8.18
CA SER A 539 -1.19 4.02 -8.80
C SER A 539 0.15 4.17 -8.06
N ILE A 540 0.71 3.07 -7.54
CA ILE A 540 2.01 3.09 -6.84
C ILE A 540 3.10 3.69 -7.72
N ASN A 541 3.71 4.80 -7.27
CA ASN A 541 4.84 5.46 -7.92
C ASN A 541 6.01 5.58 -6.95
N ALA A 542 7.00 4.71 -7.11
CA ALA A 542 8.18 4.61 -6.26
C ALA A 542 9.16 5.78 -6.41
N PHE A 543 8.98 6.63 -7.44
CA PHE A 543 9.82 7.79 -7.72
C PHE A 543 9.15 9.12 -7.34
N LEU A 544 7.93 9.09 -6.80
CA LEU A 544 7.12 10.28 -6.59
C LEU A 544 7.80 11.28 -5.68
N HIS A 545 8.35 10.85 -4.52
CA HIS A 545 9.02 11.73 -3.55
C HIS A 545 10.13 12.57 -4.16
N LEU A 546 10.78 12.13 -5.24
CA LEU A 546 11.90 12.85 -5.87
C LEU A 546 11.52 14.23 -6.45
N TRP A 547 10.23 14.59 -6.48
CA TRP A 547 9.75 15.90 -6.91
C TRP A 547 10.38 17.04 -6.09
N SER A 548 10.47 16.92 -4.76
CA SER A 548 10.98 18.02 -3.94
C SER A 548 12.49 18.16 -4.05
N LEU A 549 13.20 17.06 -4.31
CA LEU A 549 14.63 17.10 -4.62
C LEU A 549 14.89 17.75 -5.99
N SER A 550 14.00 17.54 -6.96
CA SER A 550 14.05 18.24 -8.26
C SER A 550 13.90 19.75 -8.08
N VAL A 551 12.96 20.19 -7.24
CA VAL A 551 12.76 21.60 -6.85
C VAL A 551 14.01 22.17 -6.17
N GLU A 552 14.59 21.44 -5.22
CA GLU A 552 15.81 21.86 -4.52
C GLU A 552 17.01 22.03 -5.47
N MET A 553 17.20 21.08 -6.40
CA MET A 553 18.28 21.16 -7.40
C MET A 553 18.09 22.35 -8.36
N GLN A 554 16.86 22.62 -8.78
CA GLN A 554 16.51 23.81 -9.57
C GLN A 554 16.81 25.10 -8.79
N PHE A 555 16.48 25.14 -7.49
CA PHE A 555 16.87 26.24 -6.61
C PHE A 555 18.38 26.40 -6.55
N TYR A 556 19.16 25.33 -6.34
CA TYR A 556 20.62 25.39 -6.30
C TYR A 556 21.26 25.94 -7.57
N LEU A 557 20.67 25.73 -8.74
CA LEU A 557 21.11 26.36 -10.00
C LEU A 557 20.88 27.87 -10.01
N LEU A 558 19.85 28.37 -9.34
CA LEU A 558 19.57 29.81 -9.23
C LEU A 558 20.41 30.50 -8.16
N VAL A 559 20.85 29.76 -7.16
CA VAL A 559 21.50 30.28 -5.95
C VAL A 559 22.72 31.18 -6.24
N PRO A 560 23.70 30.82 -7.08
CA PRO A 560 24.82 31.71 -7.38
C PRO A 560 24.43 33.05 -8.04
N PHE A 561 23.33 33.09 -8.80
CA PHE A 561 22.80 34.34 -9.35
C PHE A 561 22.17 35.22 -8.27
N ILE A 562 21.47 34.59 -7.32
CA ILE A 562 20.99 35.28 -6.11
C ILE A 562 22.17 35.85 -5.32
N PHE A 563 23.31 35.14 -5.23
CA PHE A 563 24.52 35.65 -4.58
C PHE A 563 25.04 36.92 -5.26
N LEU A 564 25.13 36.94 -6.60
CA LEU A 564 25.57 38.12 -7.34
C LEU A 564 24.68 39.32 -7.06
N GLY A 565 23.35 39.14 -7.16
CA GLY A 565 22.39 40.20 -6.86
C GLY A 565 22.52 40.74 -5.44
N LEU A 566 22.68 39.86 -4.45
CA LEU A 566 22.88 40.26 -3.05
C LEU A 566 24.25 40.91 -2.80
N GLN A 567 25.29 40.59 -3.58
CA GLN A 567 26.61 41.21 -3.47
C GLN A 567 26.63 42.65 -4.01
N MET A 568 25.70 43.02 -4.90
CA MET A 568 25.53 44.40 -5.35
C MET A 568 24.99 45.31 -4.24
N LEU A 569 24.40 44.74 -3.18
CA LEU A 569 23.92 45.48 -2.03
C LEU A 569 25.04 45.66 -1.01
N GLU A 570 25.50 46.90 -0.83
CA GLU A 570 26.61 47.22 0.07
C GLU A 570 26.29 46.88 1.53
N HIS A 571 25.07 47.18 1.96
CA HIS A 571 24.65 47.03 3.35
C HIS A 571 23.85 45.75 3.61
N ASN A 572 24.09 45.09 4.75
CA ASN A 572 23.40 43.84 5.10
C ASN A 572 21.91 44.05 5.39
N TYR A 573 21.49 45.24 5.83
CA TYR A 573 20.06 45.55 5.99
C TYR A 573 19.32 45.58 4.65
N LEU A 574 19.95 46.06 3.57
CA LEU A 574 19.37 46.01 2.21
C LEU A 574 19.21 44.56 1.74
N LYS A 575 20.18 43.70 2.03
CA LYS A 575 20.09 42.26 1.74
C LYS A 575 18.92 41.63 2.49
N LEU A 576 18.78 41.93 3.78
CA LEU A 576 17.65 41.46 4.61
C LEU A 576 16.31 41.95 4.04
N ILE A 577 16.19 43.23 3.68
CA ILE A 577 14.98 43.78 3.04
C ILE A 577 14.68 43.04 1.73
N ALA A 578 15.67 42.87 0.86
CA ALA A 578 15.50 42.19 -0.42
C ALA A 578 15.00 40.74 -0.25
N VAL A 579 15.62 39.94 0.63
CA VAL A 579 15.19 38.55 0.86
C VAL A 579 13.85 38.48 1.59
N SER A 580 13.52 39.46 2.43
CA SER A 580 12.23 39.56 3.11
C SER A 580 11.11 39.88 2.12
N LEU A 581 11.34 40.80 1.18
CA LEU A 581 10.41 41.10 0.08
C LEU A 581 10.18 39.87 -0.80
N ILE A 582 11.24 39.14 -1.19
CA ILE A 582 11.11 37.89 -1.95
C ILE A 582 10.26 36.86 -1.18
N THR A 583 10.49 36.74 0.13
CA THR A 583 9.72 35.82 1.00
C THR A 583 8.24 36.20 1.05
N ILE A 584 7.94 37.48 1.28
CA ILE A 584 6.55 37.96 1.40
C ILE A 584 5.82 37.87 0.05
N ILE A 585 6.42 38.40 -1.01
CA ILE A 585 5.82 38.39 -2.36
C ILE A 585 5.63 36.95 -2.84
N GLY A 586 6.62 36.08 -2.64
CA GLY A 586 6.53 34.68 -3.04
C GLY A 586 5.49 33.90 -2.23
N CYS A 587 5.32 34.19 -0.94
CA CYS A 587 4.26 33.60 -0.12
C CYS A 587 2.87 34.06 -0.60
N ILE A 588 2.69 35.36 -0.87
CA ILE A 588 1.44 35.88 -1.43
C ILE A 588 1.15 35.24 -2.80
N ALA A 589 2.14 35.18 -3.69
CA ALA A 589 1.97 34.54 -5.00
C ALA A 589 1.61 33.06 -4.88
N TYR A 590 2.22 32.33 -3.94
CA TYR A 590 1.86 30.93 -3.65
C TYR A 590 0.39 30.80 -3.24
N LEU A 591 -0.10 31.69 -2.37
CA LEU A 591 -1.48 31.67 -1.88
C LEU A 591 -2.54 32.06 -2.93
N LEU A 592 -2.15 32.79 -3.98
CA LEU A 592 -3.05 33.24 -5.04
C LEU A 592 -3.17 32.26 -6.23
N VAL A 593 -2.27 31.28 -6.31
CA VAL A 593 -2.25 30.29 -7.41
C VAL A 593 -2.87 28.97 -6.95
N LEU A 594 -3.43 28.19 -7.89
CA LEU A 594 -3.96 26.85 -7.62
C LEU A 594 -2.97 26.00 -6.81
N GLU A 595 -3.44 25.46 -5.70
CA GLU A 595 -2.60 24.79 -4.69
C GLU A 595 -1.74 23.68 -5.28
N GLN A 596 -2.31 22.81 -6.11
CA GLN A 596 -1.61 21.67 -6.72
C GLN A 596 -0.44 22.10 -7.61
N PHE A 597 -0.61 23.18 -8.37
CA PHE A 597 0.44 23.74 -9.21
C PHE A 597 1.51 24.43 -8.36
N ALA A 598 1.09 25.31 -7.44
CA ALA A 598 1.98 26.04 -6.55
C ALA A 598 2.83 25.10 -5.69
N PHE A 599 2.26 23.96 -5.27
CA PHE A 599 2.93 22.94 -4.46
C PHE A 599 4.17 22.34 -5.13
N ASN A 600 4.13 22.11 -6.45
CA ASN A 600 5.18 21.40 -7.19
C ASN A 600 6.10 22.34 -8.01
N PHE A 601 5.69 23.60 -8.19
CA PHE A 601 6.41 24.56 -9.00
C PHE A 601 7.47 25.33 -8.20
N MET A 602 8.74 25.20 -8.60
CA MET A 602 9.89 25.71 -7.84
C MET A 602 9.82 27.22 -7.55
N LEU A 603 9.45 28.06 -8.52
CA LEU A 603 9.45 29.52 -8.31
C LEU A 603 8.43 29.97 -7.26
N LEU A 604 7.28 29.30 -7.20
CA LEU A 604 6.25 29.57 -6.18
C LEU A 604 6.63 28.99 -4.82
N ARG A 605 7.66 28.14 -4.73
CA ARG A 605 8.23 27.63 -3.46
C ARG A 605 9.46 28.41 -2.99
N LEU A 606 9.97 29.34 -3.80
CA LEU A 606 11.19 30.08 -3.52
C LEU A 606 11.14 30.82 -2.17
N TRP A 607 9.94 31.25 -1.74
CA TRP A 607 9.74 31.95 -0.48
C TRP A 607 10.18 31.16 0.77
N GLN A 608 10.12 29.83 0.72
CA GLN A 608 10.53 28.97 1.84
C GLN A 608 12.05 28.90 1.94
N PHE A 609 12.72 28.79 0.79
CA PHE A 609 14.17 28.91 0.73
C PHE A 609 14.65 30.30 1.16
N SER A 610 13.98 31.38 0.73
CA SER A 610 14.34 32.75 1.13
C SER A 610 14.05 33.02 2.61
N ALA A 611 13.08 32.36 3.24
CA ALA A 611 12.89 32.41 4.70
C ALA A 611 14.14 31.89 5.45
N GLY A 612 14.85 30.90 4.91
CA GLY A 612 16.14 30.46 5.42
C GLY A 612 17.25 31.53 5.30
N PHE A 613 17.21 32.37 4.27
CA PHE A 613 18.13 33.51 4.12
C PHE A 613 17.82 34.58 5.16
N VAL A 614 16.53 34.90 5.34
CA VAL A 614 16.06 35.81 6.40
C VAL A 614 16.57 35.32 7.76
N ALA A 615 16.44 34.02 8.04
CA ALA A 615 16.89 33.45 9.30
C ALA A 615 18.38 33.68 9.59
N LEU A 616 19.23 33.52 8.58
CA LEU A 616 20.67 33.78 8.71
C LEU A 616 20.97 35.26 9.02
N PHE A 617 20.34 36.19 8.29
CA PHE A 617 20.58 37.61 8.47
C PHE A 617 20.05 38.11 9.83
N CYS A 618 18.97 37.52 10.33
CA CYS A 618 18.46 37.77 11.68
C CYS A 618 19.36 37.19 12.79
N ALA A 619 20.02 36.06 12.54
CA ALA A 619 20.92 35.40 13.49
C ALA A 619 22.21 36.18 13.77
N ASN A 620 22.74 36.92 12.78
CA ASN A 620 24.00 37.66 12.89
C ASN A 620 23.80 39.19 12.74
N PRO A 621 23.16 39.86 13.72
CA PRO A 621 22.86 41.29 13.65
C PRO A 621 24.09 42.20 13.77
N GLU A 622 25.24 41.70 14.24
CA GLU A 622 26.50 42.46 14.43
C GLU A 622 27.09 43.05 13.13
N LYS A 623 26.52 42.73 11.97
CA LYS A 623 26.87 43.32 10.68
C LYS A 623 25.81 44.30 10.13
N LEU A 624 24.77 44.62 10.90
CA LEU A 624 23.91 45.77 10.63
C LEU A 624 24.58 47.04 11.17
N PRO A 625 24.36 48.22 10.55
CA PRO A 625 25.02 49.44 10.97
C PRO A 625 24.77 49.69 12.45
N ASN A 626 25.83 50.13 13.14
CA ASN A 626 25.85 50.54 14.54
C ASN A 626 24.50 51.11 14.97
N LYS A 627 24.02 50.63 16.12
CA LYS A 627 23.10 51.39 16.97
C LYS A 627 23.71 52.79 17.15
N ALA A 628 23.32 53.72 16.30
CA ALA A 628 23.42 55.14 16.59
C ALA A 628 22.57 55.33 17.85
N GLU A 629 23.25 55.64 18.95
CA GLU A 629 22.78 56.45 20.09
C GLU A 629 21.27 56.53 20.35
N LEU A 630 20.55 55.42 20.30
CA LEU A 630 19.20 55.32 20.82
C LEU A 630 19.34 54.84 22.26
N SER A 631 19.31 55.83 23.15
CA SER A 631 19.11 55.80 24.60
C SER A 631 19.06 54.41 25.24
N LYS A 632 19.95 54.20 26.22
CA LYS A 632 19.98 53.04 27.12
C LYS A 632 18.74 52.88 28.02
N ASP A 633 17.65 53.62 27.78
CA ASP A 633 16.48 53.72 28.66
C ASP A 633 15.13 53.37 27.98
N VAL A 634 15.11 52.45 27.03
CA VAL A 634 13.86 51.77 26.65
C VAL A 634 13.89 50.35 27.18
N ILE A 635 13.48 50.19 28.44
CA ILE A 635 13.14 48.91 29.06
C ILE A 635 11.78 48.44 28.50
N PHE A 636 11.72 48.18 27.19
CA PHE A 636 10.80 47.16 26.69
C PHE A 636 11.57 45.85 26.75
N LYS A 637 11.63 45.25 27.95
CA LYS A 637 11.99 43.84 28.06
C LYS A 637 10.88 43.08 27.36
N PHE A 638 11.15 42.59 26.16
CA PHE A 638 10.27 41.64 25.50
C PHE A 638 9.96 40.55 26.53
N PRO A 639 8.69 40.23 26.81
CA PRO A 639 8.33 39.35 27.93
C PRO A 639 8.80 37.90 27.72
N PHE A 640 9.28 37.57 26.51
CA PHE A 640 9.72 36.25 26.11
C PHE A 640 11.24 36.21 25.95
N THR A 641 11.86 35.20 26.57
CA THR A 641 13.26 34.86 26.35
C THR A 641 13.44 34.17 24.99
N LYS A 642 14.69 34.05 24.51
CA LYS A 642 15.00 33.25 23.31
C LYS A 642 14.58 31.78 23.48
N ASP A 643 14.65 31.27 24.71
CA ASP A 643 14.24 29.91 25.07
C ASP A 643 12.73 29.75 24.92
N ASP A 644 11.95 30.75 25.35
CA ASP A 644 10.49 30.77 25.18
C ASP A 644 10.10 30.77 23.69
N ILE A 645 10.77 31.60 22.89
CA ILE A 645 10.52 31.69 21.44
C ILE A 645 10.87 30.36 20.73
N CYS A 646 12.00 29.73 21.09
CA CYS A 646 12.36 28.40 20.58
C CYS A 646 11.36 27.33 21.01
N THR A 647 10.91 27.36 22.27
CA THR A 647 9.95 26.40 22.81
C THR A 647 8.60 26.52 22.11
N VAL A 648 8.08 27.73 21.94
CA VAL A 648 6.85 27.97 21.19
C VAL A 648 7.00 27.49 19.75
N SER A 649 8.10 27.82 19.08
CA SER A 649 8.32 27.40 17.69
C SER A 649 8.43 25.87 17.55
N LEU A 650 9.07 25.19 18.50
CA LEU A 650 9.13 23.72 18.53
C LEU A 650 7.78 23.10 18.85
N ALA A 651 6.99 23.69 19.74
CA ALA A 651 5.61 23.27 20.01
C ALA A 651 4.74 23.46 18.76
N THR A 652 4.93 24.54 18.00
CA THR A 652 4.28 24.75 16.71
C THR A 652 4.66 23.69 15.69
N LEU A 653 5.94 23.31 15.59
CA LEU A 653 6.34 22.17 14.75
C LEU A 653 5.77 20.84 15.27
N GLY A 654 5.72 20.65 16.59
CA GLY A 654 5.09 19.51 17.25
C GLY A 654 3.60 19.39 16.95
N SER A 655 2.91 20.51 16.66
CA SER A 655 1.51 20.48 16.22
C SER A 655 1.31 19.72 14.90
N CYS A 656 2.35 19.56 14.07
CA CYS A 656 2.30 18.74 12.86
C CYS A 656 2.17 17.23 13.17
N LEU A 657 2.51 16.81 14.39
CA LEU A 657 2.32 15.44 14.86
C LEU A 657 0.91 15.21 15.42
N ILE A 658 0.08 16.25 15.50
CA ILE A 658 -1.31 16.10 15.91
C ILE A 658 -2.02 15.28 14.82
N PRO A 659 -2.76 14.24 15.21
CA PRO A 659 -3.53 13.41 14.30
C PRO A 659 -4.72 14.13 13.63
N GLN A 660 -4.71 15.46 13.55
CA GLN A 660 -5.79 16.25 12.97
C GLN A 660 -5.25 17.04 11.78
N LYS A 661 -5.93 16.94 10.64
CA LYS A 661 -5.51 17.65 9.44
C LYS A 661 -5.79 19.13 9.67
N LEU A 662 -4.72 19.91 9.66
CA LEU A 662 -4.80 21.34 9.85
C LEU A 662 -4.86 22.00 8.47
N ASN A 663 -5.46 23.20 8.40
CA ASN A 663 -5.53 23.94 7.14
C ASN A 663 -4.12 24.23 6.63
N VAL A 664 -3.77 23.60 5.50
CA VAL A 664 -2.41 23.60 4.92
C VAL A 664 -1.98 25.01 4.51
N MET A 665 -2.92 25.84 4.06
CA MET A 665 -2.65 27.23 3.67
C MET A 665 -2.21 28.09 4.86
N ILE A 666 -2.66 27.76 6.07
CA ILE A 666 -2.25 28.43 7.31
C ILE A 666 -0.99 27.77 7.87
N LEU A 667 -0.99 26.44 7.95
CA LEU A 667 0.04 25.70 8.64
C LEU A 667 1.39 25.79 7.92
N ARG A 668 1.42 25.86 6.59
CA ARG A 668 2.69 25.95 5.85
C ARG A 668 3.45 27.26 6.10
N PRO A 669 2.85 28.46 6.00
CA PRO A 669 3.48 29.70 6.45
C PRO A 669 3.96 29.62 7.89
N VAL A 670 3.14 29.05 8.78
CA VAL A 670 3.47 28.90 10.21
C VAL A 670 4.69 28.00 10.41
N VAL A 671 4.73 26.81 9.80
CA VAL A 671 5.87 25.87 9.85
C VAL A 671 7.14 26.49 9.27
N THR A 672 7.01 27.19 8.13
CA THR A 672 8.14 27.88 7.49
C THR A 672 8.72 28.94 8.42
N LEU A 673 7.86 29.76 9.03
CA LEU A 673 8.26 30.81 9.98
C LEU A 673 8.85 30.22 11.27
N SER A 674 8.21 29.23 11.88
CA SER A 674 8.72 28.56 13.08
C SER A 674 10.10 27.95 12.84
N THR A 675 10.31 27.33 11.69
CA THR A 675 11.62 26.79 11.31
C THR A 675 12.67 27.90 11.19
N ALA A 676 12.34 29.00 10.50
CA ALA A 676 13.24 30.15 10.36
C ALA A 676 13.57 30.79 11.72
N ILE A 677 12.60 30.89 12.64
CA ILE A 677 12.79 31.43 13.99
C ILE A 677 13.72 30.53 14.81
N ILE A 678 13.50 29.21 14.82
CA ILE A 678 14.36 28.25 15.52
C ILE A 678 15.81 28.40 15.08
N ILE A 679 16.03 28.49 13.77
CA ILE A 679 17.37 28.70 13.19
C ILE A 679 17.96 30.05 13.61
N SER A 680 17.15 31.13 13.59
CA SER A 680 17.58 32.49 13.92
C SER A 680 17.98 32.68 15.38
N SER A 681 17.38 31.92 16.29
CA SER A 681 17.62 32.06 17.73
C SER A 681 19.04 31.67 18.17
N GLU A 682 19.75 30.85 17.37
CA GLU A 682 21.10 30.31 17.66
C GLU A 682 21.28 29.76 19.09
N ASN A 683 20.22 29.15 19.64
CA ASN A 683 20.22 28.75 21.04
C ASN A 683 20.98 27.44 21.29
N LYS A 684 22.28 27.55 21.56
CA LYS A 684 23.18 26.42 21.84
C LYS A 684 22.87 25.67 23.13
N ASN A 685 22.17 26.31 24.08
CA ASN A 685 21.88 25.73 25.40
C ASN A 685 20.57 24.93 25.41
N PHE A 686 19.84 24.89 24.30
CA PHE A 686 18.60 24.13 24.21
C PHE A 686 18.92 22.62 24.17
N GLN A 687 18.62 21.91 25.26
CA GLN A 687 19.03 20.50 25.47
C GLN A 687 18.55 19.54 24.38
N ILE A 688 17.35 19.75 23.82
CA ILE A 688 16.79 18.87 22.79
C ILE A 688 17.58 19.02 21.48
N LEU A 689 17.86 20.26 21.05
CA LEU A 689 18.55 20.54 19.79
C LEU A 689 20.06 20.25 19.85
N SER A 690 20.62 20.14 21.06
CA SER A 690 22.02 19.73 21.28
C SER A 690 22.22 18.21 21.45
N SER A 691 21.16 17.42 21.30
CA SER A 691 21.23 15.94 21.36
C SER A 691 22.09 15.35 20.25
N LYS A 692 23.06 14.51 20.63
CA LYS A 692 23.89 13.75 19.69
C LYS A 692 23.08 12.82 18.80
N LEU A 693 21.98 12.25 19.33
CA LEU A 693 21.12 11.35 18.57
C LEU A 693 20.37 12.09 17.47
N LEU A 694 19.80 13.26 17.77
CA LEU A 694 19.11 14.08 16.78
C LEU A 694 20.09 14.63 15.73
N GLY A 695 21.30 15.00 16.16
CA GLY A 695 22.38 15.35 15.23
C GLY A 695 22.71 14.22 14.26
N TYR A 696 22.87 12.99 14.78
CA TYR A 696 23.15 11.81 13.95
C TYR A 696 22.01 11.46 12.99
N ILE A 697 20.74 11.55 13.44
CA ILE A 697 19.58 11.39 12.56
C ILE A 697 19.61 12.47 11.46
N GLY A 698 20.00 13.70 11.81
CA GLY A 698 20.24 14.78 10.85
C GLY A 698 21.32 14.44 9.82
N ASP A 699 22.43 13.82 10.24
CA ASP A 699 23.52 13.41 9.33
C ASP A 699 23.08 12.35 8.32
N VAL A 700 22.21 11.41 8.74
CA VAL A 700 21.67 10.31 7.91
C VAL A 700 20.43 10.74 7.09
N SER A 701 19.80 11.88 7.44
CA SER A 701 18.49 12.29 6.93
C SER A 701 18.35 12.31 5.41
N TYR A 702 19.41 12.66 4.69
CA TYR A 702 19.42 12.65 3.23
C TYR A 702 19.25 11.24 2.64
N VAL A 703 19.97 10.26 3.18
CA VAL A 703 19.85 8.85 2.78
C VAL A 703 18.48 8.30 3.14
N LEU A 704 18.02 8.62 4.36
CA LEU A 704 16.70 8.21 4.85
C LEU A 704 15.58 8.73 3.96
N TYR A 705 15.67 9.99 3.54
CA TYR A 705 14.73 10.60 2.62
C TYR A 705 14.72 9.90 1.25
N LEU A 706 15.87 9.48 0.71
CA LEU A 706 15.88 8.77 -0.57
C LEU A 706 15.29 7.35 -0.48
N VAL A 707 15.56 6.64 0.62
CA VAL A 707 15.23 5.21 0.79
C VAL A 707 13.81 4.96 1.29
N HIS A 708 13.24 5.84 2.12
CA HIS A 708 11.97 5.56 2.78
C HIS A 708 10.82 5.33 1.78
N TRP A 709 10.68 6.19 0.78
CA TRP A 709 9.52 6.18 -0.11
C TRP A 709 9.49 4.98 -1.06
N PRO A 710 10.56 4.60 -1.77
CA PRO A 710 10.55 3.40 -2.60
C PRO A 710 10.18 2.14 -1.81
N LEU A 711 10.70 2.00 -0.58
CA LEU A 711 10.37 0.86 0.27
C LEU A 711 8.92 0.88 0.73
N ILE A 712 8.37 2.04 1.11
CA ILE A 712 6.94 2.19 1.46
C ILE A 712 6.05 1.91 0.25
N ALA A 713 6.43 2.41 -0.92
CA ALA A 713 5.68 2.25 -2.16
C ALA A 713 5.65 0.78 -2.62
N ILE A 714 6.77 0.07 -2.54
CA ILE A 714 6.89 -1.32 -3.00
C ILE A 714 6.34 -2.30 -1.94
N PHE A 715 6.48 -2.00 -0.65
CA PHE A 715 6.05 -2.86 0.46
C PHE A 715 5.05 -2.13 1.37
N PRO A 716 3.82 -1.85 0.90
CA PRO A 716 2.84 -1.12 1.68
C PRO A 716 2.48 -1.89 2.97
N PRO A 717 2.57 -1.24 4.14
CA PRO A 717 2.28 -1.91 5.41
C PRO A 717 0.76 -1.95 5.68
N PHE A 718 0.22 -3.15 5.90
CA PHE A 718 -1.20 -3.36 6.25
C PHE A 718 -1.42 -3.70 7.73
N THR A 719 -0.35 -3.96 8.47
CA THR A 719 -0.37 -4.36 9.88
C THR A 719 0.69 -3.59 10.66
N ILE A 720 0.52 -3.44 11.98
CA ILE A 720 1.50 -2.79 12.86
C ILE A 720 2.86 -3.48 12.77
N GLN A 721 2.89 -4.81 12.64
CA GLN A 721 4.12 -5.56 12.44
C GLN A 721 4.83 -5.16 11.14
N ASN A 722 4.09 -5.02 10.04
CA ASN A 722 4.65 -4.57 8.77
C ASN A 722 5.18 -3.14 8.86
N TYR A 723 4.47 -2.24 9.57
CA TYR A 723 4.96 -0.87 9.82
C TYR A 723 6.28 -0.86 10.59
N LEU A 724 6.38 -1.61 11.68
CA LEU A 724 7.60 -1.68 12.49
C LEU A 724 8.76 -2.28 11.70
N PHE A 725 8.52 -3.38 10.98
CA PHE A 725 9.51 -4.01 10.12
C PHE A 725 10.03 -3.03 9.05
N LEU A 726 9.13 -2.29 8.42
CA LEU A 726 9.47 -1.34 7.38
C LEU A 726 10.27 -0.15 7.92
N ILE A 727 9.86 0.42 9.07
CA ILE A 727 10.60 1.50 9.74
C ILE A 727 12.02 1.04 10.08
N VAL A 728 12.16 -0.12 10.73
CA VAL A 728 13.48 -0.68 11.08
C VAL A 728 14.33 -0.92 9.84
N SER A 729 13.74 -1.46 8.77
CA SER A 729 14.43 -1.70 7.50
C SER A 729 14.91 -0.40 6.84
N ILE A 730 14.06 0.63 6.80
CA ILE A 730 14.42 1.96 6.27
C ILE A 730 15.59 2.55 7.04
N PHE A 731 15.54 2.55 8.36
CA PHE A 731 16.63 3.07 9.19
C PHE A 731 17.92 2.26 9.00
N LEU A 732 17.84 0.93 9.00
CA LEU A 732 19.00 0.06 8.81
C LEU A 732 19.66 0.29 7.45
N ILE A 733 18.89 0.23 6.36
CA ILE A 733 19.39 0.44 5.00
C ILE A 733 19.99 1.84 4.85
N SER A 734 19.34 2.85 5.43
CA SER A 734 19.83 4.24 5.37
C SER A 734 21.13 4.43 6.14
N THR A 735 21.25 3.86 7.33
CA THR A 735 22.49 3.89 8.12
C THR A 735 23.62 3.17 7.41
N VAL A 736 23.35 2.02 6.80
CA VAL A 736 24.33 1.25 6.01
C VAL A 736 24.80 2.06 4.80
N LEU A 737 23.89 2.61 4.00
CA LEU A 737 24.22 3.42 2.83
C LEU A 737 24.97 4.71 3.21
N HIS A 738 24.61 5.34 4.32
CA HIS A 738 25.30 6.53 4.82
C HIS A 738 26.79 6.25 5.12
N HIS A 739 27.08 5.22 5.91
CA HIS A 739 28.45 4.93 6.34
C HIS A 739 29.31 4.26 5.26
N ILE A 740 28.72 3.38 4.45
CA ILE A 740 29.47 2.59 3.47
C ILE A 740 29.66 3.36 2.16
N TYR A 741 28.61 4.04 1.70
CA TYR A 741 28.60 4.67 0.38
C TYR A 741 28.77 6.19 0.48
N GLU A 742 27.87 6.87 1.20
CA GLU A 742 27.85 8.35 1.26
C GLU A 742 29.14 8.92 1.82
N GLN A 743 29.53 8.53 3.03
CA GLN A 743 30.76 9.04 3.63
C GLN A 743 32.00 8.70 2.81
N LYS A 744 32.03 7.56 2.12
CA LYS A 744 33.19 7.14 1.32
C LYS A 744 33.33 7.99 0.07
N TYR A 745 32.29 8.16 -0.74
CA TYR A 745 32.42 9.01 -1.93
C TYR A 745 32.69 10.47 -1.56
N LEU A 746 32.20 10.92 -0.40
CA LEU A 746 32.51 12.25 0.11
C LEU A 746 33.97 12.47 0.49
N THR A 747 34.83 11.45 0.45
CA THR A 747 36.30 11.60 0.58
C THR A 747 37.04 11.61 -0.75
N LEU A 748 36.41 11.20 -1.84
CA LEU A 748 37.05 11.04 -3.15
C LEU A 748 37.48 12.37 -3.76
N ASP A 749 38.47 12.36 -4.64
CA ASP A 749 38.86 13.54 -5.41
C ASP A 749 37.86 13.82 -6.54
N TRP A 750 38.02 14.97 -7.20
CA TRP A 750 37.05 15.40 -8.22
C TRP A 750 37.00 14.45 -9.42
N LYS A 751 38.14 13.87 -9.82
CA LYS A 751 38.24 12.92 -10.94
C LYS A 751 37.52 11.61 -10.64
N SER A 752 37.70 11.09 -9.41
CA SER A 752 37.02 9.87 -8.99
C SER A 752 35.50 10.09 -8.88
N ILE A 753 35.07 11.26 -8.41
CA ILE A 753 33.65 11.60 -8.35
C ILE A 753 33.03 11.77 -9.73
N THR A 754 33.70 12.44 -10.66
CA THR A 754 33.19 12.58 -12.03
C THR A 754 33.10 11.21 -12.71
N LEU A 755 34.11 10.35 -12.54
CA LEU A 755 34.06 8.98 -13.03
C LEU A 755 32.89 8.19 -12.44
N LEU A 756 32.72 8.22 -11.11
CA LEU A 756 31.61 7.55 -10.42
C LEU A 756 30.25 8.02 -10.95
N LEU A 757 30.07 9.34 -11.11
CA LEU A 757 28.84 9.91 -11.66
C LEU A 757 28.62 9.48 -13.11
N SER A 758 29.64 9.50 -13.96
CA SER A 758 29.54 9.01 -15.33
C SER A 758 29.12 7.55 -15.38
N VAL A 759 29.72 6.70 -14.55
CA VAL A 759 29.36 5.26 -14.45
C VAL A 759 27.92 5.09 -13.98
N LEU A 760 27.47 5.83 -12.97
CA LEU A 760 26.10 5.75 -12.46
C LEU A 760 25.07 6.25 -13.45
N ILE A 761 25.34 7.36 -14.14
CA ILE A 761 24.43 7.94 -15.14
C ILE A 761 24.34 7.01 -16.35
N LEU A 762 25.48 6.55 -16.88
CA LEU A 762 25.52 5.61 -17.99
C LEU A 762 24.90 4.27 -17.59
N GLY A 763 25.20 3.75 -16.40
CA GLY A 763 24.64 2.51 -15.88
C GLY A 763 23.13 2.59 -15.70
N ASN A 764 22.62 3.70 -15.15
CA ASN A 764 21.18 3.95 -15.10
C ASN A 764 20.57 4.01 -16.49
N GLY A 765 21.16 4.79 -17.41
CA GLY A 765 20.68 4.92 -18.79
C GLY A 765 20.65 3.58 -19.52
N LEU A 766 21.72 2.79 -19.43
CA LEU A 766 21.83 1.47 -20.03
C LEU A 766 20.85 0.48 -19.41
N LEU A 767 20.72 0.44 -18.08
CA LEU A 767 19.73 -0.39 -17.37
C LEU A 767 18.32 -0.06 -17.87
N GLN A 768 18.00 1.22 -17.89
CA GLN A 768 16.71 1.74 -18.28
C GLN A 768 16.40 1.57 -19.78
N ILE A 769 17.40 1.63 -20.66
CA ILE A 769 17.28 1.27 -22.08
C ILE A 769 17.06 -0.23 -22.21
N SER A 770 17.87 -1.03 -21.51
CA SER A 770 17.81 -2.50 -21.54
C SER A 770 16.46 -3.02 -21.07
N ILE A 771 15.91 -2.49 -19.97
CA ILE A 771 14.56 -2.84 -19.47
C ILE A 771 13.49 -2.46 -20.51
N ARG A 772 13.63 -1.30 -21.19
CA ARG A 772 12.65 -0.84 -22.20
C ARG A 772 12.74 -1.58 -23.53
N GLN A 773 13.92 -2.04 -23.91
CA GLN A 773 14.14 -2.81 -25.15
C GLN A 773 13.78 -4.29 -25.02
N GLN A 774 13.44 -4.75 -23.81
CA GLN A 774 12.83 -6.06 -23.48
C GLN A 774 13.61 -7.35 -23.81
N ASP A 775 14.77 -7.32 -24.47
CA ASP A 775 15.44 -8.58 -24.86
C ASP A 775 16.14 -9.34 -23.71
N PHE A 776 16.67 -8.63 -22.70
CA PHE A 776 17.44 -9.25 -21.62
C PHE A 776 16.61 -9.48 -20.34
N TRP A 777 15.70 -8.57 -20.03
CA TRP A 777 14.90 -8.59 -18.80
C TRP A 777 13.55 -9.30 -18.96
N LYS A 778 13.28 -9.86 -20.16
CA LYS A 778 12.11 -10.72 -20.34
C LYS A 778 12.30 -11.96 -19.48
N ILE A 779 11.39 -12.14 -18.53
CA ILE A 779 11.25 -13.42 -17.87
C ILE A 779 10.61 -14.34 -18.91
N ASP A 780 11.40 -15.23 -19.50
CA ASP A 780 10.88 -16.26 -20.39
C ASP A 780 10.12 -17.28 -19.54
N TYR A 781 8.80 -17.22 -19.60
CA TYR A 781 7.96 -18.21 -18.97
C TYR A 781 7.96 -19.51 -19.78
N PRO A 782 7.80 -20.68 -19.15
CA PRO A 782 7.49 -21.92 -19.87
C PRO A 782 6.39 -21.68 -20.89
N SER A 783 6.46 -22.31 -22.06
CA SER A 783 5.55 -22.03 -23.20
C SER A 783 4.07 -22.02 -22.81
N ASP A 784 3.69 -22.88 -21.87
CA ASP A 784 2.32 -23.02 -21.40
C ASP A 784 1.88 -21.82 -20.54
N ILE A 785 2.76 -21.35 -19.65
CA ILE A 785 2.52 -20.14 -18.83
C ILE A 785 2.58 -18.88 -19.70
N GLN A 786 3.52 -18.80 -20.63
CA GLN A 786 3.60 -17.70 -21.59
C GLN A 786 2.32 -17.62 -22.42
N LYS A 787 1.80 -18.77 -22.87
CA LYS A 787 0.52 -18.85 -23.59
C LYS A 787 -0.64 -18.39 -22.71
N ILE A 788 -0.70 -18.75 -21.43
CA ILE A 788 -1.72 -18.27 -20.49
C ILE A 788 -1.65 -16.74 -20.34
N ILE A 789 -0.44 -16.21 -20.14
CA ILE A 789 -0.21 -14.76 -20.02
C ILE A 789 -0.62 -14.05 -21.30
N ASP A 790 -0.16 -14.52 -22.46
CA ASP A 790 -0.46 -13.90 -23.75
C ASP A 790 -1.94 -13.99 -24.10
N THR A 791 -2.59 -15.11 -23.78
CA THR A 791 -4.04 -15.29 -23.99
C THR A 791 -4.84 -14.32 -23.13
N ASN A 792 -4.52 -14.21 -21.82
CA ASN A 792 -5.18 -13.25 -20.94
C ASN A 792 -4.85 -11.79 -21.32
N LYS A 793 -3.61 -11.51 -21.75
CA LYS A 793 -3.21 -10.19 -22.26
C LYS A 793 -3.93 -9.82 -23.55
N ALA A 794 -4.25 -10.78 -24.42
CA ALA A 794 -5.05 -10.54 -25.61
C ALA A 794 -6.49 -10.09 -25.27
N GLU A 795 -6.99 -10.46 -24.09
CA GLU A 795 -8.29 -10.03 -23.56
C GLU A 795 -8.23 -8.69 -22.78
N LEU A 796 -7.03 -8.10 -22.55
CA LEU A 796 -6.85 -6.82 -21.83
C LEU A 796 -7.38 -5.54 -22.52
N PRO A 797 -7.33 -5.38 -23.86
CA PRO A 797 -7.92 -4.21 -24.49
C PRO A 797 -9.40 -4.17 -24.09
N PHE A 798 -9.97 -2.98 -23.80
CA PHE A 798 -11.41 -2.81 -23.56
C PHE A 798 -12.19 -3.64 -24.59
N PHE A 799 -12.57 -4.88 -24.25
CA PHE A 799 -12.87 -5.87 -25.28
C PHE A 799 -14.12 -5.44 -26.05
N TRP A 800 -15.06 -4.87 -25.30
CA TRP A 800 -16.25 -4.18 -25.78
C TRP A 800 -15.98 -2.94 -26.69
N LYS A 801 -14.79 -2.34 -26.66
CA LYS A 801 -14.38 -1.21 -27.53
C LYS A 801 -13.80 -1.69 -28.87
N HIS A 802 -13.33 -2.94 -28.92
CA HIS A 802 -12.76 -3.55 -30.11
C HIS A 802 -13.72 -4.62 -30.65
N ASP A 803 -14.91 -4.21 -31.07
CA ASP A 803 -15.70 -5.08 -31.95
C ASP A 803 -14.87 -5.30 -33.23
N PRO A 804 -14.52 -6.55 -33.59
CA PRO A 804 -13.90 -6.78 -34.89
C PRO A 804 -14.90 -6.27 -35.90
N LYS A 805 -14.58 -5.14 -36.53
CA LYS A 805 -15.37 -4.48 -37.58
C LYS A 805 -15.50 -5.41 -38.79
N ARG A 806 -16.14 -6.56 -38.64
CA ARG A 806 -16.80 -7.26 -39.72
C ARG A 806 -18.05 -6.44 -39.97
N PHE A 807 -17.90 -5.45 -40.86
CA PHE A 807 -18.86 -4.74 -41.74
C PHE A 807 -20.39 -4.98 -41.62
N GLU A 808 -20.93 -5.34 -40.46
CA GLU A 808 -22.32 -5.76 -40.28
C GLU A 808 -23.18 -4.69 -39.63
N CYS A 809 -22.60 -3.75 -38.88
CA CYS A 809 -23.32 -2.63 -38.27
C CYS A 809 -22.73 -1.27 -38.65
N THR A 810 -23.62 -0.33 -38.95
CA THR A 810 -23.31 1.05 -39.34
C THR A 810 -23.50 1.95 -38.13
N GLU A 811 -22.41 2.57 -37.67
CA GLU A 811 -22.45 3.62 -36.66
C GLU A 811 -23.01 4.92 -37.27
N GLU A 812 -23.97 5.51 -36.58
CA GLU A 812 -24.61 6.77 -36.92
C GLU A 812 -24.10 7.87 -35.97
N LYS A 813 -24.11 9.14 -36.39
CA LYS A 813 -23.84 10.25 -35.46
C LYS A 813 -25.09 10.58 -34.67
N ILE A 814 -24.97 10.67 -33.35
CA ILE A 814 -26.00 11.28 -32.50
C ILE A 814 -25.99 12.79 -32.77
N GLY A 815 -27.11 13.34 -33.26
CA GLY A 815 -27.24 14.77 -33.58
C GLY A 815 -27.45 15.69 -32.36
N GLU A 816 -27.39 15.17 -31.14
CA GLU A 816 -27.53 15.93 -29.89
C GLU A 816 -26.15 16.40 -29.36
N LYS A 817 -26.11 17.46 -28.51
CA LYS A 817 -24.88 18.02 -27.93
C LYS A 817 -24.25 17.09 -26.87
N ILE A 818 -23.77 15.93 -27.29
CA ILE A 818 -22.98 15.02 -26.45
C ILE A 818 -21.52 15.07 -26.89
N GLU A 819 -20.63 15.13 -25.90
CA GLU A 819 -19.19 14.95 -26.13
C GLU A 819 -18.94 13.54 -26.70
N ASP A 820 -18.22 13.44 -27.81
CA ASP A 820 -17.93 12.16 -28.48
C ASP A 820 -17.38 11.07 -27.54
N GLN A 821 -16.69 11.47 -26.47
CA GLN A 821 -16.13 10.55 -25.46
C GLN A 821 -17.18 9.82 -24.60
N LYS A 822 -18.44 10.29 -24.59
CA LYS A 822 -19.56 9.71 -23.83
C LYS A 822 -20.45 8.80 -24.68
N VAL A 823 -20.18 8.68 -25.98
CA VAL A 823 -20.87 7.75 -26.88
C VAL A 823 -19.99 6.53 -27.09
N PHE A 824 -20.42 5.37 -26.60
CA PHE A 824 -19.70 4.11 -26.81
C PHE A 824 -20.11 3.43 -28.12
N GLY A 825 -21.37 3.59 -28.54
CA GLY A 825 -21.86 3.13 -29.83
C GLY A 825 -23.31 3.56 -30.05
N TYR A 826 -23.65 3.95 -31.28
CA TYR A 826 -25.00 4.31 -31.67
C TYR A 826 -25.18 3.95 -33.15
N GLY A 827 -26.06 3.01 -33.44
CA GLY A 827 -26.19 2.56 -34.82
C GLY A 827 -27.21 1.46 -35.06
N SER A 828 -27.12 0.89 -36.25
CA SER A 828 -27.97 -0.22 -36.69
C SER A 828 -27.18 -1.25 -37.47
N CYS A 829 -27.54 -2.52 -37.28
CA CYS A 829 -26.98 -3.63 -38.05
C CYS A 829 -27.79 -3.89 -39.33
N GLY A 830 -27.16 -4.61 -40.27
CA GLY A 830 -27.74 -4.98 -41.55
C GLY A 830 -29.14 -5.58 -41.40
N ARG A 831 -30.00 -5.30 -42.40
CA ARG A 831 -31.38 -5.77 -42.42
C ARG A 831 -31.40 -7.30 -42.46
N GLY A 832 -32.10 -7.93 -41.52
CA GLY A 832 -32.30 -9.38 -41.54
C GLY A 832 -33.56 -9.80 -42.29
N ASN A 833 -33.89 -11.09 -42.22
CA ASN A 833 -34.99 -11.72 -42.94
C ASN A 833 -36.25 -11.95 -42.06
N GLY A 834 -36.21 -11.51 -40.80
CA GLY A 834 -37.34 -11.64 -39.88
C GLY A 834 -38.44 -10.60 -40.10
N ASN A 835 -39.49 -10.68 -39.29
CA ASN A 835 -40.65 -9.79 -39.34
C ASN A 835 -40.77 -8.83 -38.14
N PHE A 836 -39.81 -8.86 -37.20
CA PHE A 836 -39.81 -8.02 -36.00
C PHE A 836 -38.48 -7.29 -35.81
N SER A 837 -38.51 -6.13 -35.17
CA SER A 837 -37.37 -5.26 -34.94
C SER A 837 -36.88 -5.31 -33.48
N ILE A 838 -35.56 -5.23 -33.30
CA ILE A 838 -34.90 -5.29 -32.00
C ILE A 838 -34.14 -3.99 -31.76
N MET A 839 -34.22 -3.46 -30.54
CA MET A 839 -33.38 -2.37 -30.07
C MET A 839 -32.72 -2.72 -28.74
N MET A 840 -31.46 -2.34 -28.57
CA MET A 840 -30.74 -2.43 -27.29
C MET A 840 -30.40 -1.03 -26.78
N ILE A 841 -30.64 -0.76 -25.50
CA ILE A 841 -30.28 0.51 -24.86
C ILE A 841 -29.52 0.28 -23.56
N GLY A 842 -28.58 1.16 -23.24
CA GLY A 842 -27.86 1.16 -21.98
C GLY A 842 -26.43 1.66 -22.08
N ASN A 843 -25.51 1.06 -21.32
CA ASN A 843 -24.11 1.48 -21.23
C ASN A 843 -23.16 0.52 -21.96
N SER A 844 -21.89 0.47 -21.57
CA SER A 844 -20.86 -0.38 -22.20
C SER A 844 -21.23 -1.87 -22.24
N PHE A 845 -22.15 -2.33 -21.38
CA PHE A 845 -22.71 -3.69 -21.46
C PHE A 845 -23.49 -3.97 -22.75
N VAL A 846 -24.08 -2.94 -23.38
CA VAL A 846 -24.64 -3.06 -24.73
C VAL A 846 -23.53 -3.45 -25.70
N MET A 847 -22.38 -2.78 -25.66
CA MET A 847 -21.26 -3.11 -26.55
C MET A 847 -20.69 -4.50 -26.25
N ASN A 848 -20.67 -4.92 -24.99
CA ASN A 848 -20.17 -6.24 -24.58
C ASN A 848 -21.11 -7.40 -25.00
N LEU A 849 -22.44 -7.21 -24.94
CA LEU A 849 -23.42 -8.28 -25.16
C LEU A 849 -24.15 -8.22 -26.51
N ARG A 850 -24.07 -7.11 -27.25
CA ARG A 850 -24.79 -6.93 -28.52
C ARG A 850 -24.49 -8.03 -29.53
N THR A 851 -23.22 -8.27 -29.82
CA THR A 851 -22.82 -9.26 -30.83
C THR A 851 -23.21 -10.69 -30.40
N PRO A 852 -22.86 -11.16 -29.18
CA PRO A 852 -23.31 -12.47 -28.67
C PRO A 852 -24.83 -12.68 -28.75
N ILE A 853 -25.63 -11.72 -28.27
CA ILE A 853 -27.10 -11.83 -28.31
C ILE A 853 -27.61 -11.85 -29.76
N ARG A 854 -27.15 -10.93 -30.61
CA ARG A 854 -27.59 -10.83 -32.01
C ARG A 854 -27.33 -12.12 -32.80
N THR A 855 -26.17 -12.75 -32.59
CA THR A 855 -25.79 -13.94 -33.36
C THR A 855 -26.77 -15.11 -33.17
N HIS A 856 -27.38 -15.27 -32.00
CA HIS A 856 -28.36 -16.33 -31.75
C HIS A 856 -29.70 -16.14 -32.46
N PHE A 857 -29.99 -14.95 -33.00
CA PHE A 857 -31.17 -14.72 -33.82
C PHE A 857 -31.00 -15.22 -35.26
N ASN A 858 -29.79 -15.58 -35.71
CA ASN A 858 -29.52 -16.05 -37.08
C ASN A 858 -30.16 -15.17 -38.18
N ASN A 859 -30.08 -13.84 -38.02
CA ASN A 859 -30.71 -12.82 -38.88
C ASN A 859 -32.26 -12.84 -38.93
N ASN A 860 -32.93 -13.53 -38.00
CA ASN A 860 -34.37 -13.50 -37.83
C ASN A 860 -34.84 -12.23 -37.09
N PHE A 861 -34.64 -11.08 -37.72
CA PHE A 861 -35.15 -9.76 -37.32
C PHE A 861 -35.17 -8.85 -38.55
N THR A 862 -35.98 -7.79 -38.57
CA THR A 862 -35.99 -6.79 -39.64
C THR A 862 -34.86 -5.77 -39.44
N TYR A 863 -34.79 -5.17 -38.26
CA TYR A 863 -33.76 -4.20 -37.89
C TYR A 863 -33.22 -4.51 -36.50
N PHE A 864 -31.91 -4.35 -36.32
CA PHE A 864 -31.25 -4.49 -35.02
C PHE A 864 -30.54 -3.18 -34.70
N ARG A 865 -31.06 -2.41 -33.75
CA ARG A 865 -30.52 -1.10 -33.36
C ARG A 865 -29.89 -1.17 -31.97
N TYR A 866 -28.92 -0.32 -31.70
CA TYR A 866 -28.31 -0.23 -30.37
C TYR A 866 -27.91 1.20 -30.03
N ILE A 867 -27.99 1.50 -28.73
CA ILE A 867 -27.57 2.77 -28.13
C ILE A 867 -26.78 2.43 -26.88
N SER A 868 -25.51 2.81 -26.87
CA SER A 868 -24.58 2.62 -25.77
C SER A 868 -23.95 3.96 -25.41
N LEU A 869 -24.30 4.46 -24.24
CA LEU A 869 -23.87 5.76 -23.72
C LEU A 869 -23.25 5.60 -22.33
N ALA A 870 -22.28 6.45 -22.01
CA ALA A 870 -21.74 6.56 -20.66
C ALA A 870 -22.88 6.92 -19.67
N ASP A 871 -22.88 6.27 -18.50
CA ASP A 871 -23.94 6.39 -17.48
C ASP A 871 -25.37 6.07 -17.97
N GLY A 872 -25.51 5.32 -19.07
CA GLY A 872 -26.82 4.89 -19.60
C GLY A 872 -27.37 3.65 -18.90
N TYR A 873 -28.36 3.82 -18.00
CA TYR A 873 -29.00 2.68 -17.31
C TYR A 873 -30.31 2.21 -17.96
N GLY A 874 -30.89 3.03 -18.85
CA GLY A 874 -32.13 2.75 -19.58
C GLY A 874 -33.43 2.85 -18.78
N LEU A 875 -33.42 2.61 -17.47
CA LEU A 875 -34.61 2.64 -16.61
C LEU A 875 -34.68 3.80 -15.62
N TYR A 876 -33.54 4.36 -15.22
CA TYR A 876 -33.47 5.45 -14.25
C TYR A 876 -32.25 6.32 -14.56
N ALA A 877 -32.14 7.46 -13.86
CA ALA A 877 -30.99 8.35 -13.92
C ALA A 877 -30.63 8.84 -12.50
N ASP A 878 -29.34 9.05 -12.24
CA ASP A 878 -28.82 9.51 -10.95
C ASP A 878 -27.76 10.63 -11.05
N THR A 879 -27.34 10.95 -12.26
CA THR A 879 -26.41 12.04 -12.60
C THR A 879 -26.94 12.86 -13.79
N PRO A 880 -26.49 14.11 -13.99
CA PRO A 880 -26.84 14.89 -15.17
C PRO A 880 -26.55 14.18 -16.50
N SER A 881 -25.45 13.42 -16.58
CA SER A 881 -25.11 12.60 -17.76
C SER A 881 -26.11 11.47 -17.99
N SER A 882 -26.50 10.74 -16.94
CA SER A 882 -27.47 9.66 -17.04
C SER A 882 -28.88 10.15 -17.40
N HIS A 883 -29.29 11.35 -16.96
CA HIS A 883 -30.56 11.95 -17.37
C HIS A 883 -30.60 12.22 -18.87
N LEU A 884 -29.52 12.78 -19.42
CA LEU A 884 -29.39 12.99 -20.86
C LEU A 884 -29.40 11.66 -21.62
N SER A 885 -28.67 10.65 -21.13
CA SER A 885 -28.68 9.31 -21.74
C SER A 885 -30.07 8.66 -21.72
N LEU A 886 -30.83 8.84 -20.65
CA LEU A 886 -32.19 8.32 -20.51
C LEU A 886 -33.15 9.03 -21.48
N GLU A 887 -33.05 10.36 -21.61
CA GLU A 887 -33.85 11.14 -22.55
C GLU A 887 -33.62 10.68 -24.01
N ILE A 888 -32.35 10.49 -24.39
CA ILE A 888 -31.98 9.99 -25.72
C ILE A 888 -32.54 8.59 -25.96
N SER A 889 -32.42 7.70 -24.97
CA SER A 889 -32.97 6.35 -25.07
C SER A 889 -34.48 6.40 -25.30
N ARG A 890 -35.20 7.24 -24.54
CA ARG A 890 -36.65 7.45 -24.70
C ARG A 890 -37.03 7.97 -26.07
N LYS A 891 -36.38 9.03 -26.55
CA LYS A 891 -36.62 9.59 -27.89
C LYS A 891 -36.43 8.56 -28.99
N ASN A 892 -35.41 7.72 -28.88
CA ASN A 892 -35.12 6.72 -29.90
C ASN A 892 -36.08 5.53 -29.87
N VAL A 893 -36.50 5.08 -28.68
CA VAL A 893 -37.56 4.04 -28.57
C VAL A 893 -38.87 4.55 -29.17
N GLU A 894 -39.25 5.80 -28.90
CA GLU A 894 -40.44 6.42 -29.49
C GLU A 894 -40.34 6.61 -31.00
N ARG A 895 -39.17 7.03 -31.49
CA ARG A 895 -38.89 7.25 -32.92
C ARG A 895 -38.96 5.97 -33.73
N TYR A 896 -38.30 4.91 -33.25
CA TYR A 896 -38.11 3.69 -34.03
C TYR A 896 -39.11 2.57 -33.70
N LYS A 897 -39.81 2.66 -32.55
CA LYS A 897 -40.87 1.74 -32.13
C LYS A 897 -40.50 0.25 -32.30
N PRO A 898 -39.40 -0.20 -31.66
CA PRO A 898 -38.93 -1.57 -31.83
C PRO A 898 -39.95 -2.57 -31.26
N ASP A 899 -40.10 -3.74 -31.89
CA ASP A 899 -40.95 -4.81 -31.36
C ASP A 899 -40.39 -5.35 -30.04
N VAL A 900 -39.06 -5.49 -29.96
CA VAL A 900 -38.33 -6.01 -28.79
C VAL A 900 -37.31 -4.99 -28.32
N LEU A 901 -37.35 -4.66 -27.01
CA LEU A 901 -36.38 -3.75 -26.38
C LEU A 901 -35.54 -4.48 -25.33
N PHE A 902 -34.23 -4.52 -25.53
CA PHE A 902 -33.27 -4.94 -24.52
C PHE A 902 -32.76 -3.73 -23.73
N ILE A 903 -32.75 -3.85 -22.41
CA ILE A 903 -32.18 -2.84 -21.51
C ILE A 903 -31.03 -3.48 -20.75
N LEU A 904 -29.80 -3.06 -21.05
CA LEU A 904 -28.57 -3.64 -20.51
C LEU A 904 -27.70 -2.58 -19.86
N GLY A 905 -27.49 -2.68 -18.55
CA GLY A 905 -26.62 -1.72 -17.87
C GLY A 905 -26.09 -2.21 -16.54
N ARG A 906 -24.87 -1.78 -16.21
CA ARG A 906 -24.34 -1.87 -14.86
C ARG A 906 -25.09 -0.94 -13.88
N HIS A 907 -25.54 -1.48 -12.76
CA HIS A 907 -26.27 -0.75 -11.71
C HIS A 907 -25.47 -0.75 -10.39
N PHE A 908 -24.78 0.35 -10.03
CA PHE A 908 -23.73 0.26 -9.00
C PHE A 908 -23.98 1.01 -7.69
N SER A 909 -24.24 2.32 -7.70
CA SER A 909 -24.24 3.13 -6.46
C SER A 909 -25.65 3.38 -5.96
N THR A 910 -26.49 3.98 -6.80
CA THR A 910 -27.83 4.44 -6.44
C THR A 910 -28.79 3.27 -6.25
N MET A 911 -28.71 2.24 -7.10
CA MET A 911 -29.52 1.03 -7.03
C MET A 911 -29.25 0.14 -5.81
N LYS A 912 -28.15 0.37 -5.08
CA LYS A 912 -27.82 -0.35 -3.82
C LYS A 912 -28.17 0.41 -2.54
N LYS A 913 -28.69 1.64 -2.64
CA LYS A 913 -29.21 2.38 -1.47
C LYS A 913 -30.35 1.59 -0.83
N PRO A 914 -30.52 1.62 0.52
CA PRO A 914 -31.64 0.95 1.19
C PRO A 914 -32.99 1.26 0.53
N LEU A 915 -33.92 0.30 0.62
CA LEU A 915 -35.28 0.47 0.09
C LEU A 915 -36.06 1.43 0.98
N GLN A 916 -36.75 2.38 0.34
CA GLN A 916 -37.70 3.27 0.98
C GLN A 916 -39.13 2.77 0.74
N GLU A 917 -40.07 3.13 1.62
CA GLU A 917 -41.50 2.80 1.45
C GLU A 917 -42.06 3.40 0.15
N ASP A 918 -41.65 4.64 -0.18
CA ASP A 918 -41.91 5.31 -1.46
C ASP A 918 -40.61 5.45 -2.27
N ASP A 919 -40.04 4.32 -2.70
CA ASP A 919 -38.77 4.31 -3.44
C ASP A 919 -38.90 5.04 -4.80
N GLN A 920 -38.39 6.28 -4.86
CA GLN A 920 -38.46 7.15 -6.03
C GLN A 920 -37.80 6.53 -7.26
N LEU A 921 -36.76 5.70 -7.09
CA LEU A 921 -36.13 5.01 -8.21
C LEU A 921 -37.07 3.97 -8.78
N VAL A 922 -37.75 3.18 -7.93
CA VAL A 922 -38.76 2.22 -8.39
C VAL A 922 -39.91 2.95 -9.11
N GLN A 923 -40.32 4.12 -8.64
CA GLN A 923 -41.33 4.93 -9.32
C GLN A 923 -40.85 5.44 -10.68
N GLU A 924 -39.63 5.98 -10.76
CA GLU A 924 -39.02 6.45 -12.01
C GLU A 924 -38.87 5.29 -13.01
N MET A 925 -38.34 4.15 -12.57
CA MET A 925 -38.22 2.93 -13.38
C MET A 925 -39.59 2.48 -13.91
N ASN A 926 -40.62 2.44 -13.07
CA ASN A 926 -41.98 2.12 -13.50
C ASN A 926 -42.54 3.14 -14.51
N ASN A 927 -42.26 4.43 -14.34
CA ASN A 927 -42.68 5.47 -15.27
C ASN A 927 -42.00 5.33 -16.64
N ASN A 928 -40.71 5.01 -16.65
CA ASN A 928 -39.95 4.77 -17.87
C ASN A 928 -40.39 3.47 -18.56
N ILE A 929 -40.63 2.40 -17.80
CA ILE A 929 -41.22 1.16 -18.31
C ILE A 929 -42.58 1.43 -18.97
N LYS A 930 -43.48 2.13 -18.26
CA LYS A 930 -44.81 2.49 -18.79
C LYS A 930 -44.71 3.36 -20.05
N PHE A 931 -43.68 4.19 -20.16
CA PHE A 931 -43.39 4.93 -21.38
C PHE A 931 -42.99 3.98 -22.53
N TYR A 932 -42.05 3.05 -22.29
CA TYR A 932 -41.61 2.09 -23.30
C TYR A 932 -42.73 1.13 -23.74
N GLU A 933 -43.59 0.67 -22.82
CA GLU A 933 -44.71 -0.24 -23.11
C GLU A 933 -45.70 0.29 -24.16
N LYS A 934 -45.72 1.61 -24.43
CA LYS A 934 -46.52 2.24 -25.49
C LYS A 934 -46.02 1.92 -26.90
N PHE A 935 -44.72 1.64 -27.04
CA PHE A 935 -44.04 1.54 -28.33
C PHE A 935 -43.52 0.14 -28.65
N VAL A 936 -43.39 -0.72 -27.64
CA VAL A 936 -42.75 -2.04 -27.76
C VAL A 936 -43.70 -3.18 -27.42
N LYS A 937 -43.49 -4.37 -27.99
CA LYS A 937 -44.28 -5.59 -27.70
C LYS A 937 -43.72 -6.33 -26.48
N LYS A 938 -42.40 -6.46 -26.38
CA LYS A 938 -41.70 -7.05 -25.23
C LYS A 938 -40.44 -6.29 -24.83
N ILE A 939 -40.12 -6.32 -23.54
CA ILE A 939 -38.93 -5.71 -22.94
C ILE A 939 -38.14 -6.81 -22.23
N TYR A 940 -36.84 -6.90 -22.51
CA TYR A 940 -35.92 -7.82 -21.84
C TYR A 940 -34.90 -7.00 -21.05
N ILE A 941 -34.77 -7.29 -19.76
CA ILE A 941 -33.95 -6.52 -18.85
C ILE A 941 -32.89 -7.45 -18.26
N LEU A 942 -31.62 -7.10 -18.45
CA LEU A 942 -30.54 -7.73 -17.69
C LEU A 942 -30.66 -7.25 -16.25
N ASP A 943 -31.04 -8.16 -15.35
CA ASP A 943 -31.17 -7.86 -13.93
C ASP A 943 -29.77 -7.69 -13.28
N SER A 944 -29.74 -7.56 -11.97
CA SER A 944 -28.62 -7.54 -11.02
C SER A 944 -27.43 -8.50 -11.29
N HIS A 945 -26.65 -8.18 -12.33
CA HIS A 945 -25.43 -8.90 -12.67
C HIS A 945 -24.36 -8.77 -11.56
N ILE A 946 -23.63 -9.85 -11.28
CA ILE A 946 -22.50 -9.85 -10.34
C ILE A 946 -21.46 -8.82 -10.76
N LEU A 947 -20.82 -8.21 -9.77
CA LEU A 947 -19.83 -7.18 -10.00
C LEU A 947 -18.44 -7.77 -9.85
N PHE A 948 -17.78 -7.96 -10.98
CA PHE A 948 -16.38 -8.33 -10.99
C PHE A 948 -15.51 -7.18 -10.47
N PRO A 949 -14.40 -7.48 -9.78
CA PRO A 949 -13.54 -6.47 -9.20
C PRO A 949 -12.75 -5.73 -10.30
N LEU A 950 -12.58 -4.41 -10.11
CA LEU A 950 -11.75 -3.60 -11.00
C LEU A 950 -10.27 -4.03 -10.87
N GLY A 951 -9.54 -4.09 -11.98
CA GLY A 951 -8.13 -4.51 -11.94
C GLY A 951 -7.93 -6.00 -11.66
N PHE A 952 -8.98 -6.82 -11.79
CA PHE A 952 -8.92 -8.26 -11.52
C PHE A 952 -7.84 -8.98 -12.32
N MET A 953 -7.75 -8.72 -13.63
CA MET A 953 -6.78 -9.37 -14.52
C MET A 953 -5.35 -9.05 -14.09
N ASP A 954 -5.08 -7.82 -13.63
CA ASP A 954 -3.75 -7.42 -13.16
C ASP A 954 -3.35 -8.22 -11.91
N LEU A 955 -4.27 -8.32 -10.95
CA LEU A 955 -4.08 -9.11 -9.74
C LEU A 955 -3.92 -10.60 -10.08
N PHE A 956 -4.70 -11.10 -11.03
CA PHE A 956 -4.61 -12.48 -11.50
C PHE A 956 -3.25 -12.76 -12.15
N LEU A 957 -2.81 -11.93 -13.10
CA LEU A 957 -1.53 -12.09 -13.80
C LEU A 957 -0.31 -11.96 -12.88
N GLN A 958 -0.38 -11.13 -11.83
CA GLN A 958 0.67 -11.04 -10.81
C GLN A 958 0.85 -12.35 -10.04
N ASN A 959 -0.25 -13.03 -9.75
CA ASN A 959 -0.25 -14.22 -8.90
C ASN A 959 -0.23 -15.54 -9.66
N VAL A 960 -0.67 -15.56 -10.93
CA VAL A 960 -0.72 -16.79 -11.75
C VAL A 960 0.67 -17.40 -11.94
N VAL A 961 1.70 -16.55 -11.97
CA VAL A 961 3.09 -16.97 -12.11
C VAL A 961 3.74 -17.21 -10.74
N HIS A 962 3.62 -16.24 -9.83
CA HIS A 962 4.46 -16.19 -8.63
C HIS A 962 3.82 -16.78 -7.38
N ARG A 963 2.49 -16.90 -7.33
CA ARG A 963 1.70 -17.33 -6.17
C ARG A 963 0.44 -18.10 -6.59
N PRO A 964 0.56 -19.24 -7.31
CA PRO A 964 -0.60 -20.00 -7.76
C PRO A 964 -1.53 -20.46 -6.62
N GLU A 965 -0.98 -20.64 -5.42
CA GLU A 965 -1.70 -21.07 -4.22
C GLU A 965 -2.78 -20.08 -3.75
N ILE A 966 -2.66 -18.80 -4.12
CA ILE A 966 -3.65 -17.78 -3.72
C ILE A 966 -4.76 -17.57 -4.76
N LEU A 967 -4.63 -18.14 -5.97
CA LEU A 967 -5.58 -17.94 -7.07
C LEU A 967 -7.01 -18.37 -6.70
N GLU A 968 -7.14 -19.45 -5.94
CA GLU A 968 -8.45 -19.98 -5.52
C GLU A 968 -9.21 -19.01 -4.59
N GLY A 969 -8.48 -18.09 -3.94
CA GLY A 969 -9.03 -16.98 -3.16
C GLY A 969 -9.47 -15.78 -4.00
N LEU A 970 -9.13 -15.73 -5.29
CA LEU A 970 -9.52 -14.66 -6.21
C LEU A 970 -10.91 -14.85 -6.81
N HIS A 971 -11.52 -16.03 -6.64
CA HIS A 971 -12.94 -16.24 -6.94
C HIS A 971 -13.83 -15.46 -5.96
N LEU A 972 -14.96 -14.96 -6.45
CA LEU A 972 -15.87 -14.17 -5.63
C LEU A 972 -16.65 -15.07 -4.69
N ASN A 973 -16.61 -14.77 -3.39
CA ASN A 973 -17.48 -15.44 -2.43
C ASN A 973 -18.94 -15.10 -2.75
N ARG A 974 -19.74 -16.14 -3.05
CA ARG A 974 -21.14 -15.99 -3.48
C ARG A 974 -21.97 -15.23 -2.47
N MET A 975 -21.86 -15.57 -1.18
CA MET A 975 -22.65 -14.93 -0.13
C MET A 975 -22.39 -13.42 -0.09
N LYS A 976 -21.13 -12.99 -0.23
CA LYS A 976 -20.78 -11.56 -0.28
C LYS A 976 -21.32 -10.89 -1.56
N ALA A 977 -21.12 -11.51 -2.72
CA ALA A 977 -21.59 -10.98 -4.00
C ALA A 977 -23.12 -10.88 -4.08
N ASP A 978 -23.83 -11.91 -3.63
CA ASP A 978 -25.30 -11.93 -3.58
C ASP A 978 -25.83 -10.89 -2.57
N MET A 979 -25.17 -10.74 -1.42
CA MET A 979 -25.53 -9.71 -0.44
C MET A 979 -25.38 -8.30 -1.01
N GLU A 980 -24.33 -8.06 -1.82
CA GLU A 980 -24.09 -6.78 -2.48
C GLU A 980 -25.22 -6.41 -3.46
N MET A 981 -25.76 -7.40 -4.17
CA MET A 981 -26.82 -7.21 -5.16
C MET A 981 -28.24 -7.42 -4.61
N LYS A 982 -28.39 -7.78 -3.33
CA LYS A 982 -29.68 -8.09 -2.69
C LYS A 982 -30.72 -6.98 -2.83
N ILE A 983 -30.31 -5.73 -2.61
CA ILE A 983 -31.24 -4.58 -2.70
C ILE A 983 -31.62 -4.28 -4.13
N VAL A 984 -30.69 -4.44 -5.07
CA VAL A 984 -30.93 -4.29 -6.51
C VAL A 984 -31.98 -5.30 -6.95
N LYS A 985 -31.79 -6.60 -6.65
CA LYS A 985 -32.76 -7.68 -6.90
C LYS A 985 -34.15 -7.34 -6.36
N LYS A 986 -34.21 -6.82 -5.14
CA LYS A 986 -35.48 -6.44 -4.51
C LYS A 986 -36.17 -5.26 -5.21
N ARG A 987 -35.43 -4.24 -5.67
CA ARG A 987 -36.01 -3.15 -6.48
C ARG A 987 -36.56 -3.66 -7.81
N PHE A 988 -35.82 -4.51 -8.51
CA PHE A 988 -36.29 -5.12 -9.76
C PHE A 988 -37.54 -5.98 -9.54
N SER A 989 -37.65 -6.70 -8.42
CA SER A 989 -38.86 -7.46 -8.07
C SER A 989 -40.11 -6.60 -7.80
N MET A 990 -39.94 -5.29 -7.57
CA MET A 990 -41.04 -4.34 -7.34
C MET A 990 -41.52 -3.65 -8.62
N LEU A 991 -40.89 -3.91 -9.76
CA LEU A 991 -41.25 -3.28 -11.03
C LEU A 991 -42.59 -3.82 -11.55
N LYS A 992 -43.49 -2.91 -11.88
CA LYS A 992 -44.80 -3.19 -12.46
C LYS A 992 -44.66 -3.13 -13.98
N CYS A 993 -44.38 -4.29 -14.58
CA CYS A 993 -44.25 -4.39 -16.02
C CYS A 993 -44.97 -5.63 -16.55
N THR A 994 -45.89 -5.42 -17.49
CA THR A 994 -46.67 -6.49 -18.12
C THR A 994 -45.96 -7.08 -19.33
N LYS A 995 -45.09 -6.28 -19.96
CA LYS A 995 -44.29 -6.67 -21.13
C LYS A 995 -42.84 -7.03 -20.81
N CYS A 996 -42.40 -7.01 -19.55
CA CYS A 996 -41.00 -7.25 -19.22
C CYS A 996 -40.70 -8.72 -18.95
N LYS A 997 -39.46 -9.12 -19.27
CA LYS A 997 -38.84 -10.32 -18.75
C LYS A 997 -37.44 -9.99 -18.24
N PHE A 998 -37.12 -10.50 -17.06
CA PHE A 998 -35.80 -10.41 -16.46
C PHE A 998 -35.01 -11.66 -16.80
N PHE A 999 -33.72 -11.49 -17.08
CA PHE A 999 -32.79 -12.60 -17.26
C PHE A 999 -31.53 -12.36 -16.45
N ASP A 1000 -30.93 -13.46 -15.96
CA ASP A 1000 -29.75 -13.46 -15.12
C ASP A 1000 -28.65 -14.31 -15.76
N LEU A 1001 -27.45 -13.73 -15.89
CA LEU A 1001 -26.24 -14.40 -16.39
C LEU A 1001 -25.37 -14.99 -15.26
N ASN A 1002 -25.65 -14.64 -14.00
CA ASN A 1002 -24.82 -15.01 -12.85
C ASN A 1002 -24.70 -16.54 -12.67
N HIS A 1003 -25.76 -17.28 -13.03
CA HIS A 1003 -25.77 -18.74 -12.95
C HIS A 1003 -24.69 -19.41 -13.80
N ALA A 1004 -24.23 -18.77 -14.88
CA ALA A 1004 -23.17 -19.29 -15.72
C ALA A 1004 -21.79 -19.34 -15.01
N PHE A 1005 -21.63 -18.55 -13.93
CA PHE A 1005 -20.39 -18.46 -13.16
C PHE A 1005 -20.47 -19.18 -11.82
N LEU A 1006 -21.62 -19.77 -11.48
CA LEU A 1006 -21.86 -20.31 -10.15
C LEU A 1006 -21.24 -21.70 -9.98
N GLU A 1007 -20.39 -21.85 -8.96
CA GLU A 1007 -19.89 -23.16 -8.52
C GLU A 1007 -19.87 -23.21 -6.99
N GLY A 1008 -20.75 -24.03 -6.40
CA GLY A 1008 -20.86 -24.16 -4.95
C GLY A 1008 -21.16 -22.84 -4.24
N ASP A 1009 -20.22 -22.38 -3.43
CA ASP A 1009 -20.26 -21.13 -2.66
C ASP A 1009 -19.48 -19.98 -3.30
N LYS A 1010 -19.09 -20.11 -4.57
CA LYS A 1010 -18.30 -19.12 -5.32
C LYS A 1010 -18.93 -18.75 -6.66
N TYR A 1011 -18.64 -17.52 -7.10
CA TYR A 1011 -18.72 -17.15 -8.51
C TYR A 1011 -17.31 -17.19 -9.09
N LEU A 1012 -17.13 -18.01 -10.13
CA LEU A 1012 -15.86 -18.17 -10.82
C LEU A 1012 -15.50 -16.89 -11.57
N THR A 1013 -14.24 -16.49 -11.43
CA THR A 1013 -13.66 -15.31 -12.07
C THR A 1013 -12.66 -15.67 -13.18
N PHE A 1014 -12.24 -16.93 -13.22
CA PHE A 1014 -11.39 -17.53 -14.23
C PHE A 1014 -11.64 -19.03 -14.30
N ASP A 1015 -11.19 -19.64 -15.38
CA ASP A 1015 -11.26 -21.08 -15.64
C ASP A 1015 -10.09 -21.80 -14.95
N ARG A 1016 -10.36 -22.79 -14.10
CA ARG A 1016 -9.31 -23.48 -13.34
C ARG A 1016 -8.37 -24.31 -14.21
N ASP A 1017 -8.87 -24.85 -15.31
CA ASP A 1017 -8.12 -25.78 -16.16
C ASP A 1017 -7.24 -25.01 -17.15
N THR A 1018 -7.79 -23.96 -17.74
CA THR A 1018 -7.12 -23.15 -18.78
C THR A 1018 -6.45 -21.90 -18.23
N LEU A 1019 -6.76 -21.50 -16.99
CA LEU A 1019 -6.29 -20.27 -16.33
C LEU A 1019 -6.59 -19.00 -17.15
N ILE A 1020 -7.71 -19.02 -17.87
CA ILE A 1020 -8.22 -17.87 -18.65
C ILE A 1020 -9.31 -17.18 -17.83
N THR A 1021 -9.18 -15.88 -17.65
CA THR A 1021 -10.14 -15.09 -16.88
C THR A 1021 -11.46 -14.87 -17.62
N TYR A 1022 -12.55 -14.76 -16.86
CA TYR A 1022 -13.89 -14.52 -17.38
C TYR A 1022 -14.26 -13.03 -17.44
N CYS A 1023 -13.46 -12.17 -16.82
CA CYS A 1023 -13.69 -10.73 -16.78
C CYS A 1023 -12.40 -9.93 -17.02
N ASP A 1024 -12.54 -8.78 -17.66
CA ASP A 1024 -11.45 -7.84 -17.90
C ASP A 1024 -11.23 -6.89 -16.70
N ASN A 1025 -10.18 -6.07 -16.75
CA ASN A 1025 -9.89 -5.08 -15.70
C ASN A 1025 -10.97 -4.01 -15.53
N THR A 1026 -11.89 -3.92 -16.49
CA THR A 1026 -13.02 -3.01 -16.53
C THR A 1026 -14.33 -3.73 -16.25
N PHE A 1027 -14.32 -4.84 -15.50
CA PHE A 1027 -15.51 -5.58 -15.04
C PHE A 1027 -16.43 -6.13 -16.15
N HIS A 1028 -16.03 -6.09 -17.43
CA HIS A 1028 -16.78 -6.67 -18.55
C HIS A 1028 -16.40 -8.13 -18.76
N LEU A 1029 -17.29 -8.90 -19.38
CA LEU A 1029 -17.01 -10.28 -19.71
C LEU A 1029 -16.00 -10.36 -20.87
N THR A 1030 -14.97 -11.19 -20.69
CA THR A 1030 -14.01 -11.56 -21.75
C THR A 1030 -14.67 -12.52 -22.73
N SER A 1031 -13.95 -12.90 -23.80
CA SER A 1031 -14.41 -13.93 -24.73
C SER A 1031 -14.76 -15.24 -24.01
N ALA A 1032 -13.97 -15.62 -23.01
CA ALA A 1032 -14.22 -16.82 -22.20
C ALA A 1032 -15.46 -16.68 -21.31
N GLY A 1033 -15.64 -15.51 -20.68
CA GLY A 1033 -16.84 -15.22 -19.87
C GLY A 1033 -18.13 -15.19 -20.71
N LEU A 1034 -18.07 -14.62 -21.91
CA LEU A 1034 -19.21 -14.62 -22.85
C LEU A 1034 -19.56 -16.03 -23.32
N LYS A 1035 -18.56 -16.90 -23.53
CA LYS A 1035 -18.76 -18.30 -23.92
C LYS A 1035 -19.48 -19.10 -22.83
N LEU A 1036 -19.19 -18.85 -21.55
CA LEU A 1036 -19.95 -19.46 -20.44
C LEU A 1036 -21.43 -19.05 -20.47
N CYS A 1037 -21.71 -17.81 -20.87
CA CYS A 1037 -23.07 -17.28 -20.96
C CYS A 1037 -23.83 -17.74 -22.23
N ASP A 1038 -23.19 -18.40 -23.21
CA ASP A 1038 -23.78 -18.71 -24.53
C ASP A 1038 -25.13 -19.43 -24.42
N ASN A 1039 -25.23 -20.44 -23.53
CA ASN A 1039 -26.49 -21.15 -23.33
C ASN A 1039 -27.61 -20.24 -22.82
N ALA A 1040 -27.31 -19.36 -21.86
CA ALA A 1040 -28.29 -18.42 -21.32
C ALA A 1040 -28.73 -17.40 -22.38
N LEU A 1041 -27.78 -16.87 -23.16
CA LEU A 1041 -28.07 -15.92 -24.24
C LEU A 1041 -28.90 -16.57 -25.37
N ARG A 1042 -28.61 -17.84 -25.70
CA ARG A 1042 -29.39 -18.62 -26.66
C ARG A 1042 -30.83 -18.82 -26.20
N THR A 1043 -31.03 -19.16 -24.92
CA THR A 1043 -32.38 -19.29 -24.35
C THR A 1043 -33.17 -17.99 -24.44
N VAL A 1044 -32.53 -16.85 -24.14
CA VAL A 1044 -33.17 -15.54 -24.27
C VAL A 1044 -33.55 -15.23 -25.71
N ALA A 1045 -32.68 -15.51 -26.68
CA ALA A 1045 -32.98 -15.28 -28.09
C ALA A 1045 -34.10 -16.19 -28.61
N GLN A 1046 -34.10 -17.48 -28.25
CA GLN A 1046 -35.16 -18.44 -28.59
C GLN A 1046 -36.50 -17.98 -28.07
N GLU A 1047 -36.54 -17.58 -26.79
CA GLU A 1047 -37.78 -17.11 -26.21
C GLU A 1047 -38.34 -15.86 -26.90
N VAL A 1048 -37.47 -14.92 -27.28
CA VAL A 1048 -37.89 -13.74 -28.05
C VAL A 1048 -38.56 -14.17 -29.35
N MET A 1049 -37.98 -15.14 -30.06
CA MET A 1049 -38.53 -15.66 -31.31
C MET A 1049 -39.84 -16.43 -31.11
N ASP A 1050 -40.01 -17.11 -29.97
CA ASP A 1050 -41.24 -17.85 -29.65
C ASP A 1050 -42.38 -16.92 -29.19
N THR A 1051 -42.05 -15.75 -28.65
CA THR A 1051 -43.01 -14.83 -28.02
C THR A 1051 -43.58 -13.77 -28.98
N ILE A 1052 -42.81 -13.38 -30.00
CA ILE A 1052 -43.13 -12.30 -30.96
C ILE A 1052 -43.74 -12.89 -32.22
#